data_AF-A0AAU9WAP2-F1
#
_entry.id   AF-A0AAU9WAP2-F1
#
_cell.length_a   1.000
_cell.length_b   1.000
_cell.length_c   1.000
_cell.angle_alpha   90.00
_cell.angle_beta   90.00
_cell.angle_gamma   90.00
#
_symmetry.space_group_name_H-M   'P 1'
#
loop_
_entity.id
_entity.type
_entity.pdbx_description
1 polymer ?
#
loop_
_entity_poly.entity_id
_entity_poly.type
_entity_poly.pdbx_seq_one_letter_code
_entity_poly.pdbx_strand_id
1 'polypeptide(L)'
;YSLKGNLFTHVSMFHGVNFPADGPIMGKRTTGWDPSFEKMTVSNNILRGDVTMFLLLKGGGYHRCQFHTSYKTKEPVTLPPNHVVEHRITRTDIEDKGGKKVLLEETAVAHVNPLAVYCDKGSSYDKLLDMANLSTLQNRRLQDIAILMYKVKNNLSPNYICSLFQIPQLRYTLRNNDFGIPRFNTVTFGKHSLRYMGPKIWAIVPRNVILKDMNMKFEMKGSVNGHYFEIEGEGKGKPYEGIQKSTFRVTKGGPLPFSFDILSSAFKYGNRCFTYYPEGMPDYFKQAFPAGMSYERSFTFEDGGVATASGHIGLEGNSFTHKSMFHGVNFPADGPIMGKRTIGWDPSFEKMTVSNNILRGDVTMFLLLKGGGYHSCQFHTSYKTKAPVTLPPNHVVEHRIVRTDLDDKDGKKVLLEEYAKAHVNPVILKDMNMKFEMKGSVNGHYFEIEGEGKGKPYEGIQKSTFRVTKGGPLPFSFDILSSAFKYGNRCFTYYPEGMPDYFKQAFPAGMSYERSFTFEDGGVATASGHIGYESDVYLVGNCFKHKSIFHGVNFPADGPVMKKETTGWDPSFEKMTVCNGSLKGDFTMFLLLKNGGYHRCHFNTTYKTKEPVSLPPNHCVEHRIVRTDLDREGNLVKLEEDAAAHVNPLQDHGNALKIRIIPDDMKMEYEMKGWVNGHEFTIEGEGNGKPYEGKQTANFKVITGAPLPFSFDILSSAFQYGNRCFTKYPEGMPDYFKQAFPAGMSYERTFTFEDGGVATASGHISLVGNCFKHKSIFHGVNFPADGPVMKKETTGWDPSFEKMTVCNGSLRGDVTMFLLLKNGGYHRCHFNTTYKTKEPVSLPPNHCVEHRIVRTDLDKEGNLVKLEEDAAAHVNPFKIIPDDMKMEYEMKGWVNGHEFTIEGEGNGKPYEGKQTANFKVITGAPLPFSFDILSSAFQYGNRCFTKYPEGMPDYFKQAFPAGMSYERTFTFEDGGVATASGHISLVGNCFKHKSIFHGVNFPADGPVMKKETTGWDPSFEKMTVCNGSLRGDVTMFLLLKNGGYHRCHFNTTYKTKEPVSLPPNHCVEHRIVRTDLDKEGNLVKLEEDAAAHVNPL
;
A
#
# COMPACT_ATOMS: atom_id res chain seq x y z
N TYR A 1 20.47 33.61 -31.39
CA TYR A 1 21.33 32.72 -30.59
C TYR A 1 21.90 31.62 -31.48
N SER A 2 23.18 31.27 -31.31
CA SER A 2 23.82 30.09 -31.92
C SER A 2 24.70 29.40 -30.89
N LEU A 3 24.72 28.07 -30.88
CA LEU A 3 25.59 27.27 -30.02
C LEU A 3 26.82 26.83 -30.83
N LYS A 4 28.03 27.11 -30.35
CA LYS A 4 29.28 26.62 -30.95
C LYS A 4 30.12 25.99 -29.84
N GLY A 5 30.17 24.65 -29.81
CA GLY A 5 30.71 23.91 -28.65
C GLY A 5 29.82 24.10 -27.42
N ASN A 6 30.42 24.45 -26.27
CA ASN A 6 29.70 24.70 -25.01
C ASN A 6 29.34 26.19 -24.80
N LEU A 7 29.46 27.03 -25.84
CA LEU A 7 29.26 28.48 -25.74
C LEU A 7 28.04 28.93 -26.54
N PHE A 8 27.08 29.55 -25.86
CA PHE A 8 25.99 30.27 -26.51
C PHE A 8 26.47 31.65 -26.97
N THR A 9 26.34 31.92 -28.26
CA THR A 9 26.60 33.24 -28.85
C THR A 9 25.28 33.94 -29.14
N HIS A 10 25.10 35.14 -28.59
CA HIS A 10 23.94 35.99 -28.85
C HIS A 10 24.40 37.28 -29.55
N VAL A 11 23.79 37.60 -30.68
CA VAL A 11 23.97 38.87 -31.37
C VAL A 11 22.63 39.60 -31.33
N SER A 12 22.63 40.77 -30.69
CA SER A 12 21.47 41.65 -30.60
C SER A 12 21.70 42.89 -31.45
N MET A 13 20.69 43.31 -32.21
CA MET A 13 20.65 44.64 -32.82
C MET A 13 19.62 45.49 -32.07
N PHE A 14 20.04 46.67 -31.62
CA PHE A 14 19.16 47.62 -30.97
C PHE A 14 18.94 48.81 -31.90
N HIS A 15 17.67 49.10 -32.20
CA HIS A 15 17.26 50.29 -32.93
C HIS A 15 16.35 51.12 -32.04
N GLY A 16 16.85 52.25 -31.57
CA GLY A 16 16.11 53.17 -30.71
C GLY A 16 15.73 54.44 -31.46
N VAL A 17 14.46 54.85 -31.33
CA VAL A 17 13.95 56.13 -31.83
C VAL A 17 13.32 56.92 -30.69
N ASN A 18 13.33 58.25 -30.77
CA ASN A 18 12.66 59.15 -29.83
C ASN A 18 13.12 59.07 -28.36
N PHE A 19 14.41 58.79 -28.11
CA PHE A 19 14.98 58.95 -26.77
C PHE A 19 15.33 60.43 -26.50
N PRO A 20 14.78 61.06 -25.45
CA PRO A 20 15.14 62.43 -25.10
C PRO A 20 16.63 62.53 -24.76
N ALA A 21 17.34 63.51 -25.31
CA ALA A 21 18.78 63.67 -25.13
C ALA A 21 19.18 63.89 -23.65
N ASP A 22 18.29 64.50 -22.86
CA ASP A 22 18.41 64.75 -21.42
C ASP A 22 17.77 63.67 -20.54
N GLY A 23 17.13 62.67 -21.15
CA GLY A 23 16.46 61.57 -20.47
C GLY A 23 17.42 60.68 -19.65
N PRO A 24 16.91 59.91 -18.66
CA PRO A 24 17.75 59.10 -17.77
C PRO A 24 18.61 58.04 -18.50
N ILE A 25 18.15 57.56 -19.65
CA ILE A 25 18.85 56.57 -20.48
C ILE A 25 20.01 57.22 -21.25
N MET A 26 19.75 58.28 -22.02
CA MET A 26 20.78 59.00 -22.79
C MET A 26 21.79 59.71 -21.88
N GLY A 27 21.35 60.18 -20.71
CA GLY A 27 22.19 60.75 -19.67
C GLY A 27 22.99 59.74 -18.83
N LYS A 28 22.94 58.43 -19.13
CA LYS A 28 23.66 57.35 -18.41
C LYS A 28 23.41 57.32 -16.90
N ARG A 29 22.18 57.64 -16.47
CA ARG A 29 21.77 57.72 -15.06
C ARG A 29 21.15 56.43 -14.52
N THR A 30 21.30 55.30 -15.20
CA THR A 30 20.69 54.01 -14.81
C THR A 30 21.69 53.09 -14.12
N THR A 31 21.30 52.34 -13.08
CA THR A 31 22.18 51.45 -12.30
C THR A 31 21.84 49.97 -12.36
N GLY A 32 20.68 49.59 -12.88
CA GLY A 32 20.25 48.18 -12.97
C GLY A 32 18.74 48.06 -13.18
N TRP A 33 18.22 46.85 -13.02
CA TRP A 33 16.80 46.54 -13.09
C TRP A 33 16.27 46.04 -11.75
N ASP A 34 15.03 46.39 -11.42
CA ASP A 34 14.28 45.78 -10.32
C ASP A 34 13.78 44.38 -10.74
N PRO A 35 13.56 43.42 -9.80
CA PRO A 35 12.97 42.13 -10.13
C PRO A 35 11.62 42.28 -10.85
N SER A 36 11.41 41.49 -11.90
CA SER A 36 10.22 41.60 -12.76
C SER A 36 9.67 40.25 -13.16
N PHE A 37 8.38 40.20 -13.50
CA PHE A 37 7.67 38.99 -13.92
C PHE A 37 7.21 39.11 -15.36
N GLU A 38 7.75 38.27 -16.25
CA GLU A 38 7.33 38.16 -17.65
C GLU A 38 6.23 37.11 -17.78
N LYS A 39 5.09 37.52 -18.32
CA LYS A 39 3.98 36.61 -18.63
C LYS A 39 4.23 35.99 -19.99
N MET A 40 4.39 34.67 -20.01
CA MET A 40 4.64 33.91 -21.23
C MET A 40 3.35 33.24 -21.72
N THR A 41 2.94 33.55 -22.94
CA THR A 41 1.73 33.04 -23.57
C THR A 41 2.04 32.38 -24.91
N VAL A 42 1.45 31.22 -25.16
CA VAL A 42 1.52 30.55 -26.46
C VAL A 42 0.26 30.88 -27.25
N SER A 43 0.45 31.44 -28.45
CA SER A 43 -0.63 31.67 -29.41
C SER A 43 -0.09 31.50 -30.83
N ASN A 44 -0.85 30.83 -31.71
CA ASN A 44 -0.47 30.60 -33.11
C ASN A 44 0.95 30.04 -33.32
N ASN A 45 1.35 29.05 -32.51
CA ASN A 45 2.70 28.45 -32.52
C ASN A 45 3.85 29.45 -32.33
N ILE A 46 3.58 30.59 -31.67
CA ILE A 46 4.59 31.56 -31.28
C ILE A 46 4.49 31.76 -29.77
N LEU A 47 5.63 31.66 -29.08
CA LEU A 47 5.74 32.02 -27.67
C LEU A 47 5.92 33.54 -27.56
N ARG A 48 5.05 34.20 -26.80
CA ARG A 48 5.06 35.64 -26.56
C ARG A 48 5.27 35.95 -25.09
N GLY A 49 6.13 36.92 -24.80
CA GLY A 49 6.41 37.38 -23.45
C GLY A 49 5.99 38.83 -23.27
N ASP A 50 5.25 39.13 -22.21
CA ASP A 50 4.84 40.48 -21.85
C ASP A 50 5.37 40.81 -20.44
N VAL A 51 6.20 41.85 -20.33
CA VAL A 51 6.77 42.27 -19.03
C VAL A 51 6.78 43.78 -18.87
N THR A 52 6.46 44.24 -17.67
CA THR A 52 6.76 45.60 -17.23
C THR A 52 7.97 45.54 -16.30
N MET A 53 9.06 46.20 -16.67
CA MET A 53 10.29 46.28 -15.88
C MET A 53 10.56 47.71 -15.43
N PHE A 54 11.30 47.86 -14.34
CA PHE A 54 11.67 49.16 -13.78
C PHE A 54 13.19 49.32 -13.74
N LEU A 55 13.71 50.32 -14.46
CA LEU A 55 15.12 50.72 -14.42
C LEU A 55 15.40 51.55 -13.18
N LEU A 56 16.40 51.13 -12.39
CA LEU A 56 16.88 51.87 -11.23
C LEU A 56 17.73 53.07 -11.66
N LEU A 57 17.52 54.23 -11.02
CA LEU A 57 18.24 55.48 -11.33
C LEU A 57 19.29 55.85 -10.27
N LYS A 58 20.42 56.42 -10.71
CA LYS A 58 21.44 57.04 -9.85
C LYS A 58 20.80 58.20 -9.08
N GLY A 59 20.74 58.08 -7.75
CA GLY A 59 20.09 59.06 -6.85
C GLY A 59 18.72 58.63 -6.32
N GLY A 60 18.22 57.44 -6.68
CA GLY A 60 16.93 56.91 -6.25
C GLY A 60 15.80 57.21 -7.24
N GLY A 61 14.81 56.32 -7.30
CA GLY A 61 13.69 56.36 -8.26
C GLY A 61 13.78 55.32 -9.38
N TYR A 62 12.73 55.23 -10.18
CA TYR A 62 12.57 54.20 -11.22
C TYR A 62 12.10 54.79 -12.55
N HIS A 63 12.53 54.18 -13.65
CA HIS A 63 11.99 54.46 -14.99
C HIS A 63 11.27 53.20 -15.52
N ARG A 64 9.97 53.29 -15.76
CA ARG A 64 9.13 52.16 -16.19
C ARG A 64 9.35 51.88 -17.67
N CYS A 65 9.59 50.62 -18.02
CA CYS A 65 9.69 50.14 -19.40
C CYS A 65 8.73 48.95 -19.59
N GLN A 66 8.06 48.89 -20.74
CA GLN A 66 7.21 47.77 -21.12
C GLN A 66 7.83 47.06 -22.31
N PHE A 67 8.05 45.76 -22.17
CA PHE A 67 8.59 44.91 -23.22
C PHE A 67 7.53 43.93 -23.69
N HIS A 68 7.49 43.76 -25.01
CA HIS A 68 6.68 42.74 -25.68
C HIS A 68 7.65 41.94 -26.54
N THR A 69 7.82 40.67 -26.22
CA THR A 69 8.80 39.77 -26.82
C THR A 69 8.08 38.69 -27.63
N SER A 70 8.61 38.34 -28.80
CA SER A 70 8.13 37.20 -29.60
C SER A 70 9.29 36.29 -29.93
N TYR A 71 9.20 35.03 -29.52
CA TYR A 71 10.24 34.03 -29.71
C TYR A 71 9.92 33.18 -30.94
N LYS A 72 10.87 33.11 -31.88
CA LYS A 72 10.79 32.28 -33.08
C LYS A 72 12.00 31.37 -33.16
N THR A 73 11.77 30.08 -33.39
CA THR A 73 12.84 29.09 -33.58
C THR A 73 13.09 28.83 -35.06
N LYS A 74 14.33 28.46 -35.40
CA LYS A 74 14.69 28.09 -36.79
C LYS A 74 14.24 26.68 -37.17
N GLU A 75 14.04 25.82 -36.16
CA GLU A 75 13.51 24.47 -36.31
C GLU A 75 12.22 24.32 -35.47
N PRO A 76 11.30 23.40 -35.82
CA PRO A 76 10.10 23.15 -35.03
C PRO A 76 10.46 22.68 -33.62
N VAL A 77 9.94 23.36 -32.60
CA VAL A 77 10.10 22.96 -31.20
C VAL A 77 8.73 22.83 -30.54
N THR A 78 8.61 21.90 -29.61
CA THR A 78 7.43 21.81 -28.74
C THR A 78 7.40 23.03 -27.83
N LEU A 79 6.32 23.80 -27.88
CA LEU A 79 6.19 25.02 -27.07
C LEU A 79 5.74 24.68 -25.63
N PRO A 80 6.30 25.37 -24.62
CA PRO A 80 5.87 25.19 -23.24
C PRO A 80 4.45 25.75 -23.02
N PRO A 81 3.70 25.26 -22.01
CA PRO A 81 2.42 25.86 -21.65
C PRO A 81 2.59 27.30 -21.15
N ASN A 82 1.48 28.05 -21.03
CA ASN A 82 1.49 29.39 -20.46
C ASN A 82 2.12 29.38 -19.06
N HIS A 83 3.12 30.24 -18.84
CA HIS A 83 3.90 30.30 -17.60
C HIS A 83 4.33 31.73 -17.29
N VAL A 84 4.96 31.95 -16.14
CA VAL A 84 5.50 33.25 -15.75
C VAL A 84 6.98 33.09 -15.45
N VAL A 85 7.83 33.98 -15.96
CA VAL A 85 9.27 33.97 -15.67
C VAL A 85 9.60 35.13 -14.73
N GLU A 86 10.19 34.83 -13.58
CA GLU A 86 10.75 35.85 -12.69
C GLU A 86 12.19 36.14 -13.13
N HIS A 87 12.50 37.39 -13.44
CA HIS A 87 13.83 37.86 -13.82
C HIS A 87 14.44 38.72 -12.72
N ARG A 88 15.71 38.48 -12.42
CA ARG A 88 16.56 39.34 -11.60
C ARG A 88 17.85 39.62 -12.35
N ILE A 89 18.02 40.85 -12.83
CA ILE A 89 19.17 41.26 -13.63
C ILE A 89 19.99 42.27 -12.83
N THR A 90 21.19 41.88 -12.42
CA THR A 90 22.17 42.77 -11.80
C THR A 90 23.22 43.17 -12.83
N ARG A 91 23.60 44.46 -12.80
CA ARG A 91 24.65 45.02 -13.64
C ARG A 91 25.85 45.39 -12.79
N THR A 92 27.02 44.95 -13.20
CA THR A 92 28.31 45.41 -12.67
C THR A 92 29.12 46.03 -13.80
N ASP A 93 29.51 47.29 -13.62
CA ASP A 93 30.37 47.97 -14.57
C ASP A 93 31.79 47.41 -14.42
N ILE A 94 32.32 46.76 -15.47
CA ILE A 94 33.74 46.38 -15.52
C ILE A 94 34.50 47.64 -15.96
N GLU A 95 35.51 48.05 -15.18
CA GLU A 95 36.41 49.15 -15.55
C GLU A 95 37.32 48.76 -16.73
N ASP A 96 36.76 48.71 -17.93
CA ASP A 96 37.52 48.78 -19.18
C ASP A 96 37.63 50.25 -19.59
N LYS A 97 38.85 50.74 -19.85
CA LYS A 97 39.19 52.16 -20.11
C LYS A 97 38.49 52.79 -21.35
N GLY A 98 37.56 52.08 -21.99
CA GLY A 98 36.70 52.58 -23.06
C GLY A 98 35.18 52.47 -22.83
N GLY A 99 34.71 51.92 -21.70
CA GLY A 99 33.27 51.75 -21.41
C GLY A 99 32.52 50.83 -22.39
N LYS A 100 33.25 49.95 -23.10
CA LYS A 100 32.73 49.09 -24.18
C LYS A 100 32.22 47.72 -23.71
N LYS A 101 32.37 47.38 -22.43
CA LYS A 101 31.98 46.09 -21.85
C LYS A 101 31.27 46.28 -20.52
N VAL A 102 30.20 45.51 -20.30
CA VAL A 102 29.45 45.44 -19.03
C VAL A 102 29.26 43.98 -18.65
N LEU A 103 29.29 43.67 -17.37
CA LEU A 103 28.88 42.37 -16.86
C LEU A 103 27.42 42.44 -16.43
N LEU A 104 26.62 41.50 -16.92
CA LEU A 104 25.24 41.30 -16.52
C LEU A 104 25.12 39.92 -15.92
N GLU A 105 24.59 39.84 -14.72
CA GLU A 105 24.21 38.58 -14.08
C GLU A 105 22.70 38.51 -14.04
N GLU A 106 22.13 37.45 -14.62
CA GLU A 106 20.70 37.22 -14.63
C GLU A 106 20.38 35.91 -13.91
N THR A 107 19.40 35.96 -13.01
CA THR A 107 18.69 34.78 -12.53
C THR A 107 17.27 34.82 -13.10
N ALA A 108 16.90 33.81 -13.88
CA ALA A 108 15.56 33.66 -14.44
C ALA A 108 14.94 32.34 -13.96
N VAL A 109 13.73 32.39 -13.39
CA VAL A 109 13.02 31.22 -12.87
C VAL A 109 11.62 31.15 -13.48
N ALA A 110 11.32 30.07 -14.20
CA ALA A 110 10.00 29.82 -14.75
C ALA A 110 9.08 29.19 -13.70
N HIS A 111 7.89 29.78 -13.53
CA HIS A 111 6.84 29.37 -12.62
C HIS A 111 5.60 28.95 -13.43
N VAL A 112 5.08 27.74 -13.21
CA VAL A 112 3.89 27.20 -13.90
C VAL A 112 2.77 26.97 -12.88
N ASN A 113 1.53 27.33 -13.23
CA ASN A 113 0.37 27.18 -12.34
C ASN A 113 -0.02 25.69 -12.17
N PRO A 114 0.04 25.10 -10.95
CA PRO A 114 -0.17 23.66 -10.74
C PRO A 114 -1.55 23.13 -11.14
N LEU A 115 -2.60 23.95 -11.04
CA LEU A 115 -3.98 23.58 -11.43
C LEU A 115 -4.13 23.33 -12.94
N ALA A 116 -3.30 23.97 -13.76
CA ALA A 116 -3.32 23.82 -15.21
C ALA A 116 -2.43 22.66 -15.69
N VAL A 117 -1.52 22.15 -14.84
CA VAL A 117 -0.48 21.18 -15.21
C VAL A 117 -0.98 19.73 -15.15
N TYR A 118 -1.82 19.38 -14.16
CA TYR A 118 -2.21 17.97 -13.96
C TYR A 118 -3.54 17.58 -14.58
N CYS A 119 -4.33 18.54 -15.10
CA CYS A 119 -5.70 18.32 -15.59
C CYS A 119 -6.58 17.50 -14.62
N ASP A 120 -6.25 17.50 -13.33
CA ASP A 120 -6.89 16.71 -12.30
C ASP A 120 -7.86 17.61 -11.50
N LYS A 121 -9.16 17.38 -11.70
CA LYS A 121 -10.24 18.09 -11.00
C LYS A 121 -10.68 17.38 -9.71
N GLY A 122 -10.12 16.21 -9.41
CA GLY A 122 -10.51 15.35 -8.30
C GLY A 122 -9.53 15.37 -7.11
N SER A 123 -8.24 15.59 -7.36
CA SER A 123 -7.24 15.67 -6.28
C SER A 123 -7.36 16.97 -5.47
N SER A 124 -7.17 16.86 -4.15
CA SER A 124 -7.15 18.01 -3.26
C SER A 124 -5.96 18.92 -3.53
N TYR A 125 -6.07 20.20 -3.17
CA TYR A 125 -5.02 21.21 -3.32
C TYR A 125 -3.67 20.76 -2.72
N ASP A 126 -3.69 20.07 -1.57
CA ASP A 126 -2.49 19.55 -0.92
C ASP A 126 -1.82 18.42 -1.72
N LYS A 127 -2.60 17.52 -2.33
CA LYS A 127 -2.07 16.49 -3.24
C LYS A 127 -1.41 17.09 -4.47
N LEU A 128 -2.00 18.13 -5.04
CA LEU A 128 -1.46 18.83 -6.21
C LEU A 128 -0.16 19.59 -5.89
N LEU A 129 -0.02 20.07 -4.66
CA LEU A 129 1.19 20.70 -4.14
C LEU A 129 2.31 19.70 -3.85
N ASP A 130 1.98 18.53 -3.29
CA ASP A 130 2.93 17.42 -3.09
C ASP A 130 3.44 16.87 -4.42
N MET A 131 2.55 16.67 -5.40
CA MET A 131 2.92 16.25 -6.75
C MET A 131 3.83 17.27 -7.44
N ALA A 132 3.63 18.56 -7.20
CA ALA A 132 4.46 19.64 -7.74
C ALA A 132 5.73 19.92 -6.91
N ASN A 133 5.90 19.27 -5.75
CA ASN A 133 6.94 19.57 -4.76
C ASN A 133 6.97 21.07 -4.35
N LEU A 134 5.80 21.68 -4.19
CA LEU A 134 5.63 23.08 -3.83
C LEU A 134 4.96 23.21 -2.46
N SER A 135 5.45 24.13 -1.62
CA SER A 135 4.74 24.53 -0.40
C SER A 135 3.49 25.35 -0.72
N THR A 136 2.45 25.30 0.13
CA THR A 136 1.25 26.15 0.00
C THR A 136 1.60 27.65 -0.08
N LEU A 137 0.76 28.44 -0.78
CA LEU A 137 0.90 29.91 -0.81
C LEU A 137 0.86 30.52 0.60
N GLN A 138 0.07 29.90 1.49
CA GLN A 138 0.04 30.24 2.90
C GLN A 138 1.41 30.05 3.56
N ASN A 139 2.07 28.91 3.36
CA ASN A 139 3.40 28.64 3.93
C ASN A 139 4.47 29.60 3.40
N ARG A 140 4.46 29.95 2.11
CA ARG A 140 5.37 30.96 1.55
C ARG A 140 5.17 32.34 2.16
N ARG A 141 3.91 32.79 2.30
CA ARG A 141 3.59 34.06 2.98
C ARG A 141 4.05 34.07 4.44
N LEU A 142 3.88 32.96 5.15
CA LEU A 142 4.39 32.80 6.51
C LEU A 142 5.92 32.90 6.56
N GLN A 143 6.61 32.30 5.59
CA GLN A 143 8.07 32.38 5.44
C GLN A 143 8.56 33.81 5.15
N ASP A 144 7.92 34.52 4.21
CA ASP A 144 8.25 35.91 3.87
C ASP A 144 8.06 36.84 5.07
N ILE A 145 6.98 36.65 5.83
CA ILE A 145 6.74 37.41 7.06
C ILE A 145 7.83 37.11 8.09
N ALA A 146 8.22 35.85 8.29
CA ALA A 146 9.30 35.49 9.20
C ALA A 146 10.65 36.12 8.78
N ILE A 147 10.97 36.11 7.48
CA ILE A 147 12.18 36.76 6.94
C ILE A 147 12.13 38.27 7.18
N LEU A 148 10.98 38.91 6.97
CA LEU A 148 10.81 40.34 7.25
C LEU A 148 11.03 40.64 8.73
N MET A 149 10.48 39.84 9.65
CA MET A 149 10.69 40.00 11.08
C MET A 149 12.17 39.83 11.47
N TYR A 150 12.89 38.90 10.85
CA TYR A 150 14.34 38.78 11.01
C TYR A 150 15.07 40.05 10.56
N LYS A 151 14.70 40.63 9.40
CA LYS A 151 15.30 41.86 8.91
C LYS A 151 15.01 43.05 9.83
N VAL A 152 13.79 43.15 10.36
CA VAL A 152 13.43 44.18 11.35
C VAL A 152 14.23 44.01 12.64
N LYS A 153 14.37 42.79 13.17
CA LYS A 153 15.17 42.51 14.38
C LYS A 153 16.61 42.97 14.26
N ASN A 154 17.20 42.80 13.08
CA ASN A 154 18.61 43.09 12.81
C ASN A 154 18.84 44.48 12.17
N ASN A 155 17.82 45.36 12.13
CA ASN A 155 17.89 46.69 11.50
C ASN A 155 18.31 46.66 10.01
N LEU A 156 17.95 45.59 9.29
CA LEU A 156 18.20 45.41 7.86
C LEU A 156 17.01 45.90 6.99
N SER A 157 15.95 46.40 7.62
CA SER A 157 14.78 46.98 6.95
C SER A 157 14.78 48.51 7.08
N PRO A 158 14.16 49.25 6.13
CA PRO A 158 13.99 50.70 6.25
C PRO A 158 13.30 51.11 7.56
N ASN A 159 13.69 52.25 8.12
CA ASN A 159 13.21 52.74 9.42
C ASN A 159 11.68 52.80 9.55
N TYR A 160 10.98 53.11 8.46
CA TYR A 160 9.51 53.16 8.45
C TYR A 160 8.84 51.78 8.56
N ILE A 161 9.53 50.70 8.17
CA ILE A 161 9.08 49.32 8.38
C ILE A 161 9.40 48.89 9.80
N CYS A 162 10.61 49.21 10.29
CA CYS A 162 11.02 48.86 11.66
C CYS A 162 10.11 49.51 12.71
N SER A 163 9.68 50.75 12.48
CA SER A 163 8.78 51.48 13.39
C SER A 163 7.36 50.90 13.47
N LEU A 164 6.99 49.95 12.60
CA LEU A 164 5.70 49.26 12.68
C LEU A 164 5.63 48.28 13.85
N PHE A 165 6.77 47.86 14.40
CA PHE A 165 6.86 46.80 15.41
C PHE A 165 7.45 47.34 16.71
N GLN A 166 6.89 46.91 17.85
CA GLN A 166 7.41 47.27 19.17
C GLN A 166 8.47 46.23 19.59
N ILE A 167 9.69 46.68 19.89
CA ILE A 167 10.78 45.83 20.39
C ILE A 167 10.93 46.10 21.89
N PRO A 168 10.60 45.15 22.79
CA PRO A 168 10.72 45.34 24.23
C PRO A 168 12.19 45.44 24.66
N GLN A 169 12.54 46.47 25.44
CA GLN A 169 13.86 46.63 26.05
C GLN A 169 13.93 45.80 27.35
N LEU A 170 14.20 44.50 27.26
CA LEU A 170 14.47 43.65 28.43
C LEU A 170 15.78 42.87 28.23
N ARG A 171 16.69 42.97 29.21
CA ARG A 171 18.04 42.38 29.15
C ARG A 171 18.07 40.84 29.16
N TYR A 172 16.98 40.15 29.49
CA TYR A 172 16.86 38.68 29.44
C TYR A 172 15.41 38.23 29.22
N THR A 173 15.18 37.23 28.36
CA THR A 173 13.86 36.57 28.20
C THR A 173 14.00 35.09 27.84
N LEU A 174 13.29 34.22 28.59
CA LEU A 174 13.28 32.75 28.47
C LEU A 174 12.10 32.21 27.62
N ARG A 175 11.29 33.09 27.02
CA ARG A 175 10.19 32.76 26.09
C ARG A 175 10.23 33.76 24.91
N ASN A 176 9.71 33.35 23.75
CA ASN A 176 9.81 34.04 22.45
C ASN A 176 9.17 35.45 22.46
N ASN A 177 9.87 36.45 23.00
CA ASN A 177 9.38 37.81 23.30
C ASN A 177 10.20 38.92 22.61
N ASP A 178 10.89 38.59 21.51
CA ASP A 178 11.71 39.56 20.74
C ASP A 178 10.88 40.75 20.22
N PHE A 179 9.57 40.56 20.04
CA PHE A 179 8.64 41.59 19.58
C PHE A 179 7.40 41.63 20.47
N GLY A 180 6.91 42.84 20.79
CA GLY A 180 5.63 43.05 21.46
C GLY A 180 4.48 42.73 20.50
N ILE A 181 3.57 41.84 20.93
CA ILE A 181 2.35 41.53 20.19
C ILE A 181 1.28 42.57 20.58
N PRO A 182 0.84 43.47 19.67
CA PRO A 182 -0.13 44.50 20.00
C PRO A 182 -1.54 43.91 20.17
N ARG A 183 -2.37 44.56 20.98
CA ARG A 183 -3.81 44.25 21.04
C ARG A 183 -4.49 44.74 19.76
N PHE A 184 -5.51 44.02 19.29
CA PHE A 184 -6.29 44.40 18.12
C PHE A 184 -7.79 44.44 18.46
N ASN A 185 -8.51 45.40 17.89
CA ASN A 185 -9.94 45.62 18.17
C ASN A 185 -10.87 45.03 17.09
N THR A 186 -10.34 44.71 15.89
CA THR A 186 -11.12 44.14 14.78
C THR A 186 -10.38 42.96 14.12
N VAL A 187 -11.12 41.97 13.62
CA VAL A 187 -10.54 40.79 12.96
C VAL A 187 -9.94 41.17 11.60
N THR A 188 -10.69 41.88 10.76
CA THR A 188 -10.33 42.19 9.37
C THR A 188 -9.10 43.08 9.23
N PHE A 189 -8.97 44.13 10.04
CA PHE A 189 -7.87 45.11 9.93
C PHE A 189 -6.88 45.04 11.09
N GLY A 190 -7.18 44.26 12.12
CA GLY A 190 -6.33 44.10 13.30
C GLY A 190 -5.62 42.75 13.32
N LYS A 191 -6.38 41.66 13.48
CA LYS A 191 -5.84 40.28 13.62
C LYS A 191 -5.03 39.83 12.40
N HIS A 192 -5.40 40.26 11.20
CA HIS A 192 -4.73 39.89 9.95
C HIS A 192 -3.71 40.93 9.46
N SER A 193 -3.46 41.98 10.26
CA SER A 193 -2.42 42.98 9.92
C SER A 193 -1.02 42.41 10.11
N LEU A 194 -0.07 42.90 9.30
CA LEU A 194 1.34 42.57 9.44
C LEU A 194 1.88 42.93 10.84
N ARG A 195 1.39 44.03 11.42
CA ARG A 195 1.74 44.51 12.76
C ARG A 195 1.39 43.51 13.87
N TYR A 196 0.32 42.72 13.72
CA TYR A 196 -0.05 41.67 14.67
C TYR A 196 0.52 40.29 14.27
N MET A 197 0.40 39.91 13.00
CA MET A 197 0.83 38.60 12.51
C MET A 197 2.35 38.41 12.54
N GLY A 198 3.13 39.44 12.26
CA GLY A 198 4.60 39.39 12.26
C GLY A 198 5.17 38.92 13.60
N PRO A 199 4.94 39.65 14.71
CA PRO A 199 5.36 39.24 16.05
C PRO A 199 4.85 37.86 16.46
N LYS A 200 3.60 37.53 16.10
CA LYS A 200 2.99 36.24 16.43
C LYS A 200 3.63 35.07 15.69
N ILE A 201 3.95 35.22 14.41
CA ILE A 201 4.66 34.20 13.62
C ILE A 201 6.08 34.04 14.13
N TRP A 202 6.78 35.15 14.40
CA TRP A 202 8.13 35.12 14.97
C TRP A 202 8.19 34.34 16.29
N ALA A 203 7.14 34.44 17.12
CA ALA A 203 7.01 33.69 18.36
C ALA A 203 6.85 32.16 18.18
N ILE A 204 6.54 31.69 16.96
CA ILE A 204 6.28 30.27 16.64
C ILE A 204 7.46 29.65 15.87
N VAL A 205 8.31 30.45 15.21
CA VAL A 205 9.47 29.93 14.47
C VAL A 205 10.44 29.23 15.42
N PRO A 206 10.70 27.91 15.25
CA PRO A 206 11.73 27.22 15.99
C PRO A 206 13.08 27.79 15.56
N ARG A 207 13.91 28.19 16.52
CA ARG A 207 15.31 28.51 16.23
C ARG A 207 15.99 27.18 15.88
N ASN A 208 16.08 26.77 14.61
CA ASN A 208 17.03 25.71 14.25
C ASN A 208 18.43 26.30 14.47
N VAL A 209 18.96 26.12 15.68
CA VAL A 209 20.21 26.73 16.11
C VAL A 209 21.43 25.98 15.57
N ILE A 210 21.23 24.76 15.08
CA ILE A 210 22.27 23.92 14.48
C ILE A 210 22.21 24.04 12.96
N LEU A 211 23.30 24.50 12.37
CA LEU A 211 23.45 24.69 10.92
C LEU A 211 23.98 23.42 10.25
N LYS A 212 23.92 23.37 8.90
CA LYS A 212 24.51 22.28 8.10
C LYS A 212 26.03 22.18 8.29
N ASP A 213 26.67 23.33 8.48
CA ASP A 213 28.09 23.46 8.80
C ASP A 213 28.23 24.19 10.13
N MET A 214 28.93 23.58 11.08
CA MET A 214 29.14 24.13 12.42
C MET A 214 30.63 24.24 12.73
N ASN A 215 31.02 25.35 13.36
CA ASN A 215 32.33 25.48 13.97
C ASN A 215 32.34 24.77 15.34
N MET A 216 33.53 24.52 15.88
CA MET A 216 33.68 24.02 17.24
C MET A 216 34.95 24.54 17.90
N LYS A 217 34.86 24.78 19.20
CA LYS A 217 35.97 25.15 20.09
C LYS A 217 36.02 24.18 21.26
N PHE A 218 37.23 23.77 21.62
CA PHE A 218 37.49 22.83 22.70
C PHE A 218 38.46 23.44 23.71
N GLU A 219 38.17 23.21 24.99
CA GLU A 219 39.06 23.43 26.11
C GLU A 219 39.06 22.15 26.95
N MET A 220 40.25 21.60 27.23
CA MET A 220 40.41 20.48 28.14
C MET A 220 41.47 20.78 29.18
N LYS A 221 41.17 20.42 30.42
CA LYS A 221 42.15 20.36 31.51
C LYS A 221 42.16 18.95 32.08
N GLY A 222 43.33 18.46 32.48
CA GLY A 222 43.38 17.13 33.04
C GLY A 222 44.69 16.75 33.68
N SER A 223 44.70 15.55 34.25
CA SER A 223 45.91 14.91 34.73
C SER A 223 45.92 13.42 34.45
N VAL A 224 47.09 12.86 34.14
CA VAL A 224 47.29 11.40 34.01
C VAL A 224 48.49 11.01 34.85
N ASN A 225 48.33 10.06 35.78
CA ASN A 225 49.34 9.64 36.74
C ASN A 225 50.04 10.85 37.42
N GLY A 226 49.26 11.87 37.80
CA GLY A 226 49.76 13.09 38.44
C GLY A 226 50.31 14.16 37.49
N HIS A 227 50.52 13.87 36.20
CA HIS A 227 50.99 14.86 35.22
C HIS A 227 49.84 15.73 34.71
N TYR A 228 49.86 17.03 35.02
CA TYR A 228 48.83 18.00 34.62
C TYR A 228 49.05 18.54 33.20
N PHE A 229 47.96 18.73 32.45
CA PHE A 229 47.99 19.31 31.10
C PHE A 229 46.76 20.17 30.80
N GLU A 230 46.91 21.08 29.83
CA GLU A 230 45.84 21.87 29.23
C GLU A 230 45.93 21.80 27.70
N ILE A 231 44.78 21.64 27.04
CA ILE A 231 44.66 21.52 25.59
C ILE A 231 43.54 22.44 25.09
N GLU A 232 43.83 23.16 24.01
CA GLU A 232 42.85 23.91 23.25
C GLU A 232 42.67 23.27 21.87
N GLY A 233 41.47 23.37 21.30
CA GLY A 233 41.22 22.87 19.95
C GLY A 233 40.17 23.67 19.21
N GLU A 234 40.30 23.69 17.89
CA GLU A 234 39.33 24.34 17.00
C GLU A 234 39.05 23.43 15.80
N GLY A 235 37.83 23.50 15.27
CA GLY A 235 37.45 22.66 14.16
C GLY A 235 36.15 23.05 13.48
N LYS A 236 35.76 22.22 12.52
CA LYS A 236 34.51 22.32 11.77
C LYS A 236 33.93 20.94 11.55
N GLY A 237 32.62 20.86 11.42
CA GLY A 237 31.94 19.62 11.08
C GLY A 237 30.59 19.86 10.46
N LYS A 238 30.00 18.75 10.03
CA LYS A 238 28.72 18.70 9.36
C LYS A 238 27.77 17.83 10.17
N PRO A 239 26.94 18.42 11.05
CA PRO A 239 26.16 17.66 12.02
C PRO A 239 25.18 16.65 11.39
N TYR A 240 24.71 16.93 10.17
CA TYR A 240 23.78 16.09 9.43
C TYR A 240 24.46 15.18 8.40
N GLU A 241 25.79 15.09 8.39
CA GLU A 241 26.55 14.14 7.57
C GLU A 241 27.40 13.17 8.42
N GLY A 242 27.50 13.39 9.74
CA GLY A 242 28.24 12.51 10.63
C GLY A 242 29.74 12.82 10.70
N ILE A 243 30.19 13.98 10.23
CA ILE A 243 31.62 14.25 9.98
C ILE A 243 32.10 15.43 10.84
N GLN A 244 33.22 15.28 11.54
CA GLN A 244 33.89 16.39 12.21
C GLN A 244 35.42 16.33 12.15
N LYS A 245 36.06 17.48 11.96
CA LYS A 245 37.52 17.64 11.86
C LYS A 245 38.00 18.79 12.75
N SER A 246 39.03 18.54 13.56
CA SER A 246 39.52 19.53 14.54
C SER A 246 41.00 19.35 14.81
N THR A 247 41.69 20.45 15.00
CA THR A 247 43.11 20.49 15.41
C THR A 247 43.18 20.82 16.89
N PHE A 248 43.98 20.06 17.63
CA PHE A 248 44.21 20.22 19.07
C PHE A 248 45.66 20.58 19.34
N ARG A 249 45.89 21.48 20.28
CA ARG A 249 47.22 21.93 20.71
C ARG A 249 47.35 21.81 22.22
N VAL A 250 48.41 21.15 22.68
CA VAL A 250 48.79 21.16 24.10
C VAL A 250 49.35 22.54 24.45
N THR A 251 48.62 23.30 25.26
CA THR A 251 49.00 24.65 25.69
C THR A 251 49.83 24.64 26.98
N LYS A 252 49.62 23.64 27.85
CA LYS A 252 50.39 23.46 29.09
C LYS A 252 50.63 21.98 29.39
N GLY A 253 51.78 21.68 30.01
CA GLY A 253 52.14 20.30 30.35
C GLY A 253 52.63 19.46 29.15
N GLY A 254 52.94 20.08 28.01
CA GLY A 254 53.53 19.41 26.85
C GLY A 254 55.07 19.39 26.91
N PRO A 255 55.75 18.37 26.36
CA PRO A 255 55.18 17.18 25.70
C PRO A 255 54.52 16.23 26.71
N LEU A 256 53.40 15.61 26.33
CA LEU A 256 52.68 14.69 27.20
C LEU A 256 53.53 13.43 27.44
N PRO A 257 53.64 12.90 28.68
CA PRO A 257 54.42 11.70 28.97
C PRO A 257 53.71 10.39 28.58
N PHE A 258 52.45 10.48 28.15
CA PHE A 258 51.61 9.35 27.74
C PHE A 258 51.11 9.57 26.31
N SER A 259 50.47 8.56 25.73
CA SER A 259 49.90 8.64 24.38
C SER A 259 48.69 9.57 24.31
N PHE A 260 48.65 10.46 23.31
CA PHE A 260 47.51 11.34 23.05
C PHE A 260 46.22 10.57 22.73
N ASP A 261 46.31 9.32 22.27
CA ASP A 261 45.16 8.54 21.82
C ASP A 261 44.09 8.37 22.89
N ILE A 262 44.46 8.27 24.18
CA ILE A 262 43.50 8.13 25.28
C ILE A 262 42.63 9.39 25.45
N LEU A 263 43.10 10.56 25.00
CA LEU A 263 42.36 11.82 25.05
C LEU A 263 41.45 12.00 23.82
N SER A 264 41.79 11.37 22.69
CA SER A 264 41.09 11.57 21.43
C SER A 264 39.58 11.24 21.50
N SER A 265 39.23 10.23 22.29
CA SER A 265 37.85 9.79 22.51
C SER A 265 37.06 10.73 23.44
N ALA A 266 37.73 11.50 24.32
CA ALA A 266 37.09 12.56 25.10
C ALA A 266 36.80 13.81 24.24
N PHE A 267 37.60 14.09 23.20
CA PHE A 267 37.32 15.19 22.27
C PHE A 267 36.26 14.84 21.21
N LYS A 268 36.46 13.73 20.49
CA LYS A 268 35.63 13.35 19.33
C LYS A 268 34.39 12.59 19.72
N TYR A 269 34.56 11.35 20.16
CA TYR A 269 33.50 10.52 20.76
C TYR A 269 32.81 11.22 21.97
N GLY A 270 33.45 12.20 22.62
CA GLY A 270 32.83 13.08 23.61
C GLY A 270 31.94 14.19 23.04
N ASN A 271 32.14 14.63 21.79
CA ASN A 271 31.33 15.62 21.08
C ASN A 271 30.33 14.96 20.11
N ARG A 272 29.30 14.34 20.67
CA ARG A 272 28.29 13.58 19.91
C ARG A 272 27.33 14.43 19.06
N CYS A 273 27.39 15.75 19.14
CA CYS A 273 26.52 16.66 18.39
C CYS A 273 26.64 16.50 16.86
N PHE A 274 27.77 15.97 16.39
CA PHE A 274 28.04 15.74 14.98
C PHE A 274 27.61 14.36 14.44
N THR A 275 27.09 13.47 15.29
CA THR A 275 26.65 12.13 14.89
C THR A 275 25.50 12.21 13.89
N TYR A 276 25.56 11.51 12.76
CA TYR A 276 24.42 11.42 11.85
C TYR A 276 23.31 10.56 12.44
N TYR A 277 22.09 11.09 12.53
CA TYR A 277 20.88 10.32 12.85
C TYR A 277 20.01 10.18 11.59
N PRO A 278 19.55 8.95 11.25
CA PRO A 278 18.63 8.74 10.13
C PRO A 278 17.30 9.49 10.28
N GLU A 279 16.66 9.76 9.14
CA GLU A 279 15.32 10.35 9.12
C GLU A 279 14.31 9.47 9.87
N GLY A 280 13.42 10.09 10.64
CA GLY A 280 12.44 9.38 11.49
C GLY A 280 12.96 8.97 12.88
N MET A 281 14.27 9.08 13.16
CA MET A 281 14.84 8.78 14.47
C MET A 281 15.07 10.05 15.30
N PRO A 282 14.61 10.13 16.58
CA PRO A 282 14.90 11.28 17.43
C PRO A 282 16.40 11.47 17.67
N ASP A 283 16.96 12.59 17.23
CA ASP A 283 18.37 12.93 17.47
C ASP A 283 18.55 13.53 18.87
N TYR A 284 18.92 12.70 19.84
CA TYR A 284 19.08 13.13 21.24
C TYR A 284 20.06 14.30 21.39
N PHE A 285 21.18 14.28 20.67
CA PHE A 285 22.29 15.21 20.87
C PHE A 285 21.99 16.59 20.29
N LYS A 286 21.40 16.67 19.10
CA LYS A 286 21.07 17.97 18.47
C LYS A 286 19.87 18.63 19.14
N GLN A 287 18.91 17.86 19.65
CA GLN A 287 17.76 18.38 20.40
C GLN A 287 18.15 19.09 21.70
N ALA A 288 19.34 18.81 22.25
CA ALA A 288 19.81 19.46 23.47
C ALA A 288 20.02 20.98 23.32
N PHE A 289 20.08 21.50 22.10
CA PHE A 289 20.44 22.89 21.83
C PHE A 289 19.22 23.78 21.59
N PRO A 290 19.27 25.06 22.01
CA PRO A 290 20.46 25.81 22.47
C PRO A 290 20.85 25.63 23.94
N ALA A 291 20.06 24.93 24.77
CA ALA A 291 20.32 24.83 26.20
C ALA A 291 21.68 24.15 26.51
N GLY A 292 22.08 23.19 25.68
CA GLY A 292 23.30 22.43 25.79
C GLY A 292 23.13 21.11 26.54
N MET A 293 24.22 20.37 26.63
CA MET A 293 24.28 19.04 27.24
C MET A 293 25.58 18.83 28.02
N SER A 294 25.63 17.74 28.76
CA SER A 294 26.84 17.24 29.40
C SER A 294 26.96 15.73 29.29
N TYR A 295 28.16 15.21 29.46
CA TYR A 295 28.40 13.78 29.63
C TYR A 295 29.40 13.52 30.76
N GLU A 296 29.28 12.32 31.33
CA GLU A 296 30.24 11.73 32.27
C GLU A 296 30.63 10.36 31.72
N ARG A 297 31.92 10.02 31.78
CA ARG A 297 32.47 8.81 31.19
C ARG A 297 33.55 8.19 32.05
N SER A 298 33.54 6.86 32.18
CA SER A 298 34.62 6.07 32.76
C SER A 298 35.30 5.20 31.70
N PHE A 299 36.58 4.94 31.93
CA PHE A 299 37.48 4.17 31.07
C PHE A 299 38.18 3.13 31.95
N THR A 300 38.11 1.87 31.57
CA THR A 300 38.81 0.78 32.27
C THR A 300 39.67 0.03 31.27
N PHE A 301 40.98 0.14 31.41
CA PHE A 301 41.96 -0.51 30.54
C PHE A 301 42.32 -1.90 31.08
N GLU A 302 42.61 -2.83 30.19
CA GLU A 302 42.95 -4.22 30.56
C GLU A 302 44.23 -4.35 31.42
N ASP A 303 45.10 -3.33 31.42
CA ASP A 303 46.33 -3.29 32.22
C ASP A 303 46.14 -2.67 33.62
N GLY A 304 44.88 -2.40 34.01
CA GLY A 304 44.52 -1.80 35.29
C GLY A 304 44.50 -0.27 35.30
N GLY A 305 44.89 0.39 34.20
CA GLY A 305 44.70 1.82 34.03
C GLY A 305 43.22 2.20 34.10
N VAL A 306 42.91 3.32 34.76
CA VAL A 306 41.54 3.85 34.87
C VAL A 306 41.54 5.33 34.55
N ALA A 307 40.55 5.78 33.80
CA ALA A 307 40.32 7.21 33.59
C ALA A 307 38.85 7.59 33.71
N THR A 308 38.61 8.89 33.94
CA THR A 308 37.30 9.52 33.85
C THR A 308 37.38 10.77 32.99
N ALA A 309 36.31 11.04 32.26
CA ALA A 309 36.15 12.27 31.51
C ALA A 309 34.76 12.84 31.75
N SER A 310 34.66 14.16 31.86
CA SER A 310 33.39 14.86 31.85
C SER A 310 33.46 16.04 30.89
N GLY A 311 32.34 16.34 30.24
CA GLY A 311 32.27 17.43 29.28
C GLY A 311 30.96 18.19 29.34
N HIS A 312 31.05 19.50 29.17
CA HIS A 312 29.91 20.38 28.94
C HIS A 312 29.97 20.92 27.52
N ILE A 313 28.86 20.77 26.81
CA ILE A 313 28.73 21.22 25.42
C ILE A 313 27.67 22.31 25.36
N GLY A 314 28.08 23.50 24.94
CA GLY A 314 27.25 24.68 24.74
C GLY A 314 27.25 25.13 23.28
N LEU A 315 26.57 26.23 23.03
CA LEU A 315 26.44 26.81 21.70
C LEU A 315 26.62 28.33 21.77
N GLU A 316 27.58 28.83 21.01
CA GLU A 316 27.90 30.26 20.89
C GLU A 316 27.90 30.65 19.41
N GLY A 317 26.87 31.37 18.97
CA GLY A 317 26.69 31.70 17.55
C GLY A 317 26.56 30.45 16.69
N ASN A 318 27.48 30.26 15.74
CA ASN A 318 27.57 29.07 14.88
C ASN A 318 28.65 28.07 15.34
N SER A 319 29.07 28.14 16.61
CA SER A 319 30.12 27.27 17.17
C SER A 319 29.61 26.47 18.36
N PHE A 320 29.83 25.15 18.34
CA PHE A 320 29.75 24.35 19.57
C PHE A 320 30.95 24.69 20.45
N THR A 321 30.72 24.83 21.76
CA THR A 321 31.78 25.04 22.74
C THR A 321 31.84 23.84 23.68
N HIS A 322 32.98 23.15 23.71
CA HIS A 322 33.16 21.94 24.51
C HIS A 322 34.24 22.18 25.56
N LYS A 323 33.84 22.20 26.82
CA LYS A 323 34.75 22.28 27.98
C LYS A 323 34.78 20.94 28.67
N SER A 324 35.96 20.36 28.82
CA SER A 324 36.13 18.99 29.31
C SER A 324 37.19 18.88 30.40
N MET A 325 36.99 17.92 31.29
CA MET A 325 37.95 17.52 32.31
C MET A 325 38.33 16.06 32.07
N PHE A 326 39.61 15.73 32.23
CA PHE A 326 40.11 14.35 32.10
C PHE A 326 41.00 13.98 33.27
N HIS A 327 40.77 12.83 33.90
CA HIS A 327 41.60 12.34 35.00
C HIS A 327 41.92 10.86 34.80
N GLY A 328 43.21 10.53 34.71
CA GLY A 328 43.70 9.16 34.55
C GLY A 328 44.67 8.77 35.65
N VAL A 329 44.59 7.54 36.14
CA VAL A 329 45.43 6.98 37.20
C VAL A 329 45.74 5.51 36.93
N ASN A 330 46.74 4.97 37.64
CA ASN A 330 47.13 3.56 37.61
C ASN A 330 47.61 3.03 36.25
N PHE A 331 48.05 3.91 35.34
CA PHE A 331 48.67 3.44 34.09
C PHE A 331 50.09 2.91 34.37
N PRO A 332 50.41 1.66 33.99
CA PRO A 332 51.76 1.10 34.18
C PRO A 332 52.81 1.90 33.42
N ALA A 333 53.98 2.13 34.03
CA ALA A 333 55.07 2.92 33.43
C ALA A 333 55.63 2.28 32.14
N ASP A 334 55.63 0.95 32.08
CA ASP A 334 56.02 0.14 30.93
C ASP A 334 54.83 -0.20 30.00
N GLY A 335 53.61 0.16 30.39
CA GLY A 335 52.38 -0.08 29.64
C GLY A 335 52.33 0.65 28.29
N PRO A 336 51.43 0.25 27.38
CA PRO A 336 51.37 0.79 26.01
C PRO A 336 51.05 2.29 25.97
N ILE A 337 50.31 2.79 26.95
CA ILE A 337 49.89 4.18 27.05
C ILE A 337 51.05 5.08 27.48
N MET A 338 51.72 4.75 28.58
CA MET A 338 52.89 5.50 29.07
C MET A 338 54.08 5.34 28.11
N GLY A 339 54.23 4.17 27.48
CA GLY A 339 55.24 3.90 26.47
C GLY A 339 54.96 4.51 25.09
N LYS A 340 53.84 5.21 24.88
CA LYS A 340 53.43 5.81 23.59
C LYS A 340 53.49 4.84 22.41
N ARG A 341 53.11 3.60 22.66
CA ARG A 341 53.10 2.52 21.68
C ARG A 341 51.77 2.38 20.95
N THR A 342 50.82 3.28 21.17
CA THR A 342 49.52 3.27 20.47
C THR A 342 49.55 4.14 19.21
N ILE A 343 48.70 3.82 18.24
CA ILE A 343 48.60 4.52 16.94
C ILE A 343 47.16 4.90 16.56
N GLY A 344 46.28 5.04 17.55
CA GLY A 344 44.85 5.35 17.37
C GLY A 344 43.91 4.21 17.74
N TRP A 345 42.63 4.43 17.48
CA TRP A 345 41.54 3.52 17.83
C TRP A 345 41.05 2.75 16.60
N ASP A 346 40.71 1.48 16.81
CA ASP A 346 39.96 0.70 15.82
C ASP A 346 38.50 1.21 15.74
N PRO A 347 37.83 1.17 14.57
CA PRO A 347 36.42 1.51 14.46
C PRO A 347 35.57 0.71 15.45
N SER A 348 34.61 1.37 16.09
CA SER A 348 33.87 0.78 17.20
C SER A 348 32.38 1.13 17.13
N PHE A 349 31.54 0.27 17.71
CA PHE A 349 30.10 0.45 17.81
C PHE A 349 29.70 0.62 19.28
N GLU A 350 29.14 1.78 19.62
CA GLU A 350 28.64 2.02 20.97
C GLU A 350 27.18 1.64 21.10
N LYS A 351 26.86 0.77 22.05
CA LYS A 351 25.48 0.43 22.41
C LYS A 351 24.85 1.59 23.17
N MET A 352 23.74 2.12 22.66
CA MET A 352 23.01 3.22 23.24
C MET A 352 21.70 2.71 23.84
N THR A 353 21.59 2.80 25.16
CA THR A 353 20.41 2.36 25.91
C THR A 353 19.73 3.51 26.61
N VAL A 354 18.40 3.50 26.59
CA VAL A 354 17.59 4.47 27.32
C VAL A 354 17.09 3.84 28.62
N SER A 355 17.43 4.45 29.76
CA SER A 355 16.91 4.04 31.06
C SER A 355 16.70 5.25 31.95
N ASN A 356 15.56 5.32 32.66
CA ASN A 356 15.22 6.41 33.58
C ASN A 356 15.39 7.82 32.98
N ASN A 357 14.97 8.02 31.74
CA ASN A 357 15.14 9.27 30.97
C ASN A 357 16.59 9.73 30.75
N ILE A 358 17.57 8.85 30.95
CA ILE A 358 18.99 9.10 30.70
C ILE A 358 19.42 8.21 29.54
N LEU A 359 20.16 8.80 28.60
CA LEU A 359 20.81 8.05 27.53
C LEU A 359 22.18 7.57 28.00
N ARG A 360 22.41 6.25 27.95
CA ARG A 360 23.66 5.61 28.33
C ARG A 360 24.32 4.96 27.14
N GLY A 361 25.63 5.04 27.10
CA GLY A 361 26.46 4.50 26.04
C GLY A 361 27.51 3.56 26.60
N ASP A 362 27.58 2.34 26.07
CA ASP A 362 28.50 1.30 26.50
C ASP A 362 29.28 0.75 25.30
N VAL A 363 30.61 0.72 25.39
CA VAL A 363 31.48 0.21 24.32
C VAL A 363 32.80 -0.33 24.85
N THR A 364 33.29 -1.42 24.28
CA THR A 364 34.70 -1.80 24.39
C THR A 364 35.40 -1.28 23.13
N MET A 365 36.39 -0.40 23.27
CA MET A 365 37.21 0.04 22.14
C MET A 365 38.62 -0.52 22.28
N PHE A 366 39.31 -0.65 21.14
CA PHE A 366 40.64 -1.23 21.08
C PHE A 366 41.65 -0.22 20.52
N LEU A 367 42.70 0.07 21.28
CA LEU A 367 43.84 0.85 20.83
C LEU A 367 44.76 -0.03 19.98
N LEU A 368 45.09 0.42 18.79
CA LEU A 368 46.05 -0.24 17.90
C LEU A 368 47.47 -0.01 18.41
N LEU A 369 48.30 -1.05 18.42
CA LEU A 369 49.69 -0.99 18.91
C LEU A 369 50.73 -0.98 17.78
N LYS A 370 51.84 -0.26 18.00
CA LYS A 370 53.04 -0.30 17.14
C LYS A 370 53.62 -1.72 17.15
N GLY A 371 53.65 -2.37 15.99
CA GLY A 371 54.11 -3.75 15.85
C GLY A 371 52.98 -4.79 15.78
N GLY A 372 51.72 -4.36 15.80
CA GLY A 372 50.55 -5.24 15.74
C GLY A 372 49.99 -5.58 17.13
N GLY A 373 48.73 -6.01 17.17
CA GLY A 373 47.97 -6.26 18.39
C GLY A 373 47.12 -5.07 18.85
N TYR A 374 46.37 -5.30 19.92
CA TYR A 374 45.39 -4.36 20.44
C TYR A 374 45.51 -4.21 21.96
N HIS A 375 45.08 -3.07 22.47
CA HIS A 375 44.94 -2.83 23.89
C HIS A 375 43.50 -2.40 24.21
N SER A 376 42.76 -3.24 24.94
CA SER A 376 41.33 -3.04 25.14
C SER A 376 41.02 -2.04 26.26
N CYS A 377 39.93 -1.28 26.07
CA CYS A 377 39.40 -0.35 27.04
C CYS A 377 37.87 -0.40 27.05
N GLN A 378 37.29 -0.60 28.23
CA GLN A 378 35.85 -0.54 28.45
C GLN A 378 35.42 0.90 28.77
N PHE A 379 34.39 1.37 28.08
CA PHE A 379 33.80 2.69 28.24
C PHE A 379 32.37 2.57 28.74
N HIS A 380 32.03 3.40 29.73
CA HIS A 380 30.65 3.63 30.15
C HIS A 380 30.39 5.13 30.16
N THR A 381 29.39 5.59 29.41
CA THR A 381 29.05 7.00 29.26
C THR A 381 27.60 7.26 29.67
N SER A 382 27.38 8.33 30.41
CA SER A 382 26.04 8.87 30.69
C SER A 382 25.90 10.25 30.07
N TYR A 383 24.86 10.45 29.25
CA TYR A 383 24.55 11.73 28.62
C TYR A 383 23.36 12.39 29.31
N LYS A 384 23.44 13.71 29.52
CA LYS A 384 22.41 14.52 30.17
C LYS A 384 22.16 15.80 29.38
N THR A 385 20.91 16.13 29.09
CA THR A 385 20.51 17.39 28.46
C THR A 385 20.09 18.42 29.52
N LYS A 386 20.32 19.72 29.27
CA LYS A 386 19.86 20.77 30.18
C LYS A 386 18.37 21.09 30.07
N ALA A 387 17.73 20.68 28.97
CA ALA A 387 16.30 20.77 28.74
C ALA A 387 15.75 19.38 28.35
N PRO A 388 14.47 19.07 28.62
CA PRO A 388 13.86 17.82 28.20
C PRO A 388 13.90 17.66 26.67
N VAL A 389 14.20 16.45 26.19
CA VAL A 389 14.25 16.08 24.76
C VAL A 389 13.52 14.76 24.53
N THR A 390 13.12 14.50 23.28
CA THR A 390 12.55 13.20 22.91
C THR A 390 13.65 12.15 22.84
N LEU A 391 13.45 11.03 23.53
CA LEU A 391 14.41 9.93 23.60
C LEU A 391 14.33 9.04 22.36
N PRO A 392 15.47 8.66 21.75
CA PRO A 392 15.51 7.66 20.70
C PRO A 392 15.21 6.26 21.24
N PRO A 393 14.84 5.29 20.38
CA PRO A 393 14.89 3.87 20.76
C PRO A 393 16.33 3.44 21.07
N ASN A 394 16.48 2.25 21.66
CA ASN A 394 17.80 1.62 21.79
C ASN A 394 18.41 1.46 20.40
N HIS A 395 19.68 1.84 20.27
CA HIS A 395 20.38 1.90 18.98
C HIS A 395 21.87 1.72 19.19
N VAL A 396 22.66 1.81 18.12
CA VAL A 396 24.12 1.94 18.28
C VAL A 396 24.64 3.13 17.51
N VAL A 397 25.83 3.59 17.88
CA VAL A 397 26.58 4.58 17.13
C VAL A 397 27.91 4.00 16.67
N GLU A 398 28.03 3.80 15.36
CA GLU A 398 29.30 3.53 14.71
C GLU A 398 30.16 4.79 14.77
N HIS A 399 31.43 4.64 15.14
CA HIS A 399 32.38 5.74 15.08
C HIS A 399 33.77 5.28 14.69
N ARG A 400 34.44 6.13 13.92
CA ARG A 400 35.83 5.96 13.49
C ARG A 400 36.59 7.26 13.72
N ILE A 401 37.62 7.19 14.57
CA ILE A 401 38.49 8.32 14.87
C ILE A 401 39.82 8.09 14.13
N VAL A 402 40.19 9.04 13.29
CA VAL A 402 41.48 9.07 12.60
C VAL A 402 42.33 10.17 13.21
N ARG A 403 43.55 9.81 13.61
CA ARG A 403 44.56 10.73 14.12
C ARG A 403 45.63 10.97 13.08
N THR A 404 46.04 12.23 12.94
CA THR A 404 47.22 12.62 12.16
C THR A 404 48.05 13.58 13.00
N ASP A 405 49.29 13.20 13.29
CA ASP A 405 50.25 14.08 13.94
C ASP A 405 50.67 15.16 12.94
N LEU A 406 50.58 16.42 13.33
CA LEU A 406 50.98 17.53 12.48
C LEU A 406 52.42 17.90 12.83
N ASP A 407 53.30 17.95 11.83
CA ASP A 407 54.67 18.45 11.98
C ASP A 407 54.65 19.96 12.26
N ASP A 408 54.45 20.32 13.53
CA ASP A 408 54.73 21.65 14.05
C ASP A 408 56.06 21.65 14.82
N LYS A 409 56.75 22.79 14.84
CA LYS A 409 58.11 22.93 15.41
C LYS A 409 58.24 22.46 16.87
N ASP A 410 57.12 22.27 17.58
CA ASP A 410 57.06 21.91 18.99
C ASP A 410 56.52 20.47 19.25
N GLY A 411 56.01 19.76 18.23
CA GLY A 411 55.41 18.42 18.38
C GLY A 411 54.15 18.38 19.26
N LYS A 412 53.38 19.47 19.30
CA LYS A 412 52.26 19.67 20.25
C LYS A 412 50.90 19.71 19.58
N LYS A 413 50.82 19.52 18.26
CA LYS A 413 49.56 19.57 17.50
C LYS A 413 49.15 18.22 16.93
N VAL A 414 47.87 17.92 17.12
CA VAL A 414 47.25 16.70 16.59
C VAL A 414 45.98 17.09 15.82
N LEU A 415 45.85 16.56 14.62
CA LEU A 415 44.60 16.63 13.86
C LEU A 415 43.79 15.36 14.14
N LEU A 416 42.52 15.54 14.48
CA LEU A 416 41.57 14.45 14.61
C LEU A 416 40.41 14.63 13.65
N GLU A 417 40.06 13.55 12.98
CA GLU A 417 38.88 13.40 12.14
C GLU A 417 37.99 12.30 12.71
N GLU A 418 36.69 12.52 12.74
CA GLU A 418 35.72 11.50 13.14
C GLU A 418 34.60 11.40 12.12
N TYR A 419 34.25 10.15 11.79
CA TYR A 419 32.98 9.78 11.19
C TYR A 419 32.13 9.08 12.26
N ALA A 420 30.90 9.53 12.47
CA ALA A 420 29.97 8.96 13.42
C ALA A 420 28.56 8.87 12.85
N LYS A 421 27.98 7.67 12.91
CA LYS A 421 26.65 7.37 12.38
C LYS A 421 25.85 6.52 13.35
N ALA A 422 24.66 7.01 13.71
CA ALA A 422 23.69 6.23 14.44
C ALA A 422 22.99 5.25 13.50
N HIS A 423 22.78 4.04 13.99
CA HIS A 423 22.11 2.97 13.27
C HIS A 423 21.10 2.31 14.19
N VAL A 424 19.94 1.97 13.62
CA VAL A 424 19.00 1.08 14.27
C VAL A 424 19.59 -0.34 14.15
N ASN A 425 20.38 -0.71 15.17
CA ASN A 425 20.78 -2.08 15.47
C ASN A 425 21.69 -2.82 14.43
N PRO A 426 23.00 -2.52 14.33
CA PRO A 426 23.98 -3.25 13.54
C PRO A 426 25.02 -3.97 14.43
N VAL A 427 24.96 -5.30 14.47
CA VAL A 427 26.21 -6.09 14.59
C VAL A 427 26.30 -7.12 13.45
N ILE A 428 25.25 -7.25 12.64
CA ILE A 428 25.13 -8.26 11.60
C ILE A 428 25.40 -7.60 10.24
N LEU A 429 26.39 -8.11 9.51
CA LEU A 429 26.74 -7.58 8.19
C LEU A 429 25.69 -7.97 7.14
N LYS A 430 25.67 -7.25 6.00
CA LYS A 430 24.80 -7.59 4.85
C LYS A 430 25.09 -9.00 4.31
N ASP A 431 26.35 -9.42 4.40
CA ASP A 431 26.82 -10.75 4.05
C ASP A 431 27.51 -11.36 5.28
N MET A 432 27.11 -12.56 5.65
CA MET A 432 27.63 -13.28 6.83
C MET A 432 28.10 -14.67 6.46
N ASN A 433 29.26 -15.07 6.99
CA ASN A 433 29.71 -16.46 6.97
C ASN A 433 29.05 -17.25 8.11
N MET A 434 29.11 -18.58 8.03
CA MET A 434 28.57 -19.46 9.05
C MET A 434 29.44 -20.71 9.22
N LYS A 435 29.56 -21.17 10.46
CA LYS A 435 30.10 -22.48 10.82
C LYS A 435 29.11 -23.25 11.69
N PHE A 436 28.97 -24.54 11.42
CA PHE A 436 28.03 -25.43 12.06
C PHE A 436 28.77 -26.61 12.67
N GLU A 437 28.39 -26.97 13.89
CA GLU A 437 28.80 -28.19 14.58
C GLU A 437 27.54 -28.86 15.14
N MET A 438 27.33 -30.15 14.82
CA MET A 438 26.23 -30.94 15.38
C MET A 438 26.74 -32.28 15.90
N LYS A 439 26.21 -32.67 17.06
CA LYS A 439 26.34 -34.03 17.60
C LYS A 439 24.97 -34.62 17.85
N GLY A 440 24.78 -35.90 17.57
CA GLY A 440 23.46 -36.47 17.77
C GLY A 440 23.40 -37.98 17.71
N SER A 441 22.19 -38.49 17.94
CA SER A 441 21.88 -39.90 17.77
C SER A 441 20.46 -40.11 17.29
N VAL A 442 20.24 -41.05 16.37
CA VAL A 442 18.90 -41.48 15.94
C VAL A 442 18.77 -42.99 16.10
N ASN A 443 17.75 -43.45 16.83
CA ASN A 443 17.55 -44.88 17.16
C ASN A 443 18.85 -45.56 17.68
N GLY A 444 19.61 -44.85 18.52
CA GLY A 444 20.87 -45.34 19.09
C GLY A 444 22.10 -45.20 18.19
N HIS A 445 21.95 -44.82 16.91
CA HIS A 445 23.08 -44.58 16.01
C HIS A 445 23.67 -43.18 16.21
N TYR A 446 24.92 -43.09 16.65
CA TYR A 446 25.62 -41.82 16.93
C TYR A 446 26.26 -41.21 15.67
N PHE A 447 26.21 -39.88 15.54
CA PHE A 447 26.85 -39.14 14.46
C PHE A 447 27.39 -37.76 14.88
N GLU A 448 28.38 -37.27 14.14
CA GLU A 448 28.91 -35.89 14.22
C GLU A 448 28.91 -35.27 12.81
N ILE A 449 28.50 -34.01 12.72
CA ILE A 449 28.40 -33.25 11.45
C ILE A 449 29.05 -31.88 11.63
N GLU A 450 29.84 -31.48 10.65
CA GLU A 450 30.38 -30.12 10.51
C GLU A 450 29.82 -29.48 9.25
N GLY A 451 29.71 -28.15 9.23
CA GLY A 451 29.28 -27.44 8.04
C GLY A 451 29.77 -26.01 7.98
N GLU A 452 29.82 -25.48 6.78
CA GLU A 452 30.20 -24.10 6.51
C GLU A 452 29.25 -23.48 5.48
N GLY A 453 29.04 -22.17 5.56
CA GLY A 453 28.14 -21.51 4.62
C GLY A 453 28.26 -19.99 4.60
N LYS A 454 27.45 -19.38 3.75
CA LYS A 454 27.28 -17.94 3.62
C LYS A 454 25.81 -17.60 3.45
N GLY A 455 25.42 -16.41 3.87
CA GLY A 455 24.07 -15.93 3.67
C GLY A 455 23.98 -14.42 3.77
N LYS A 456 22.78 -13.93 3.51
CA LYS A 456 22.42 -12.52 3.53
C LYS A 456 21.31 -12.28 4.56
N PRO A 457 21.66 -11.87 5.78
CA PRO A 457 20.71 -11.86 6.89
C PRO A 457 19.47 -10.99 6.68
N TYR A 458 19.60 -9.94 5.89
CA TYR A 458 18.53 -8.98 5.59
C TYR A 458 17.80 -9.28 4.27
N GLU A 459 18.13 -10.38 3.59
CA GLU A 459 17.43 -10.82 2.37
C GLU A 459 16.69 -12.15 2.56
N GLY A 460 16.81 -12.82 3.71
CA GLY A 460 16.14 -14.11 3.93
C GLY A 460 16.94 -15.33 3.50
N ILE A 461 18.12 -15.14 2.88
CA ILE A 461 18.76 -16.18 2.07
C ILE A 461 20.02 -16.73 2.75
N GLN A 462 20.15 -18.06 2.82
CA GLN A 462 21.38 -18.71 3.29
C GLN A 462 21.71 -20.03 2.57
N LYS A 463 23.00 -20.28 2.34
CA LYS A 463 23.51 -21.49 1.68
C LYS A 463 24.66 -22.10 2.49
N SER A 464 24.60 -23.40 2.74
CA SER A 464 25.62 -24.09 3.55
C SER A 464 25.86 -25.51 3.04
N THR A 465 27.09 -26.00 3.21
CA THR A 465 27.49 -27.38 2.92
C THR A 465 27.81 -28.08 4.23
N PHE A 466 27.33 -29.31 4.40
CA PHE A 466 27.46 -30.12 5.60
C PHE A 466 28.13 -31.44 5.26
N ARG A 467 29.02 -31.88 6.15
CA ARG A 467 29.75 -33.14 6.06
C ARG A 467 29.55 -33.95 7.33
N VAL A 468 29.14 -35.21 7.18
CA VAL A 468 29.17 -36.20 8.27
C VAL A 468 30.62 -36.56 8.54
N THR A 469 31.14 -36.18 9.71
CA THR A 469 32.53 -36.42 10.09
C THR A 469 32.69 -37.73 10.87
N LYS A 470 31.60 -38.23 11.47
CA LYS A 470 31.58 -39.51 12.20
C LYS A 470 30.19 -40.14 12.14
N GLY A 471 30.15 -41.48 12.08
CA GLY A 471 28.90 -42.25 12.00
C GLY A 471 28.26 -42.29 10.61
N GLY A 472 28.99 -41.89 9.57
CA GLY A 472 28.58 -42.05 8.17
C GLY A 472 28.91 -43.45 7.62
N PRO A 473 28.17 -43.94 6.60
CA PRO A 473 26.92 -43.40 6.07
C PRO A 473 25.78 -43.50 7.08
N LEU A 474 24.95 -42.44 7.17
CA LEU A 474 23.82 -42.42 8.12
C LEU A 474 22.80 -43.52 7.76
N PRO A 475 22.24 -44.29 8.72
CA PRO A 475 21.25 -45.34 8.43
C PRO A 475 19.82 -44.78 8.22
N PHE A 476 19.66 -43.47 8.27
CA PHE A 476 18.38 -42.75 8.12
C PHE A 476 18.57 -41.57 7.15
N SER A 477 17.46 -40.94 6.75
CA SER A 477 17.51 -39.80 5.85
C SER A 477 18.07 -38.54 6.51
N PHE A 478 18.97 -37.83 5.82
CA PHE A 478 19.52 -36.55 6.28
C PHE A 478 18.44 -35.45 6.42
N ASP A 479 17.28 -35.59 5.75
CA ASP A 479 16.23 -34.56 5.73
C ASP A 479 15.69 -34.22 7.13
N ILE A 480 15.66 -35.18 8.07
CA ILE A 480 15.20 -34.90 9.44
C ILE A 480 16.17 -33.99 10.21
N LEU A 481 17.43 -33.89 9.76
CA LEU A 481 18.46 -33.03 10.35
C LEU A 481 18.47 -31.63 9.72
N SER A 482 18.00 -31.48 8.48
CA SER A 482 18.12 -30.22 7.73
C SER A 482 17.41 -29.06 8.42
N SER A 483 16.28 -29.32 9.08
CA SER A 483 15.54 -28.31 9.85
C SER A 483 16.25 -27.87 11.12
N ALA A 484 17.07 -28.72 11.75
CA ALA A 484 17.88 -28.29 12.89
C ALA A 484 18.97 -27.29 12.47
N PHE A 485 19.54 -27.42 11.26
CA PHE A 485 20.53 -26.48 10.75
C PHE A 485 19.95 -25.17 10.20
N LYS A 486 18.90 -25.26 9.38
CA LYS A 486 18.31 -24.12 8.63
C LYS A 486 17.22 -23.41 9.41
N TYR A 487 16.06 -24.05 9.62
CA TYR A 487 15.02 -23.53 10.55
C TYR A 487 15.57 -23.24 11.95
N GLY A 488 16.66 -23.87 12.39
CA GLY A 488 17.34 -23.53 13.64
C GLY A 488 18.15 -22.23 13.59
N ASN A 489 18.68 -21.85 12.43
CA ASN A 489 19.52 -20.68 12.22
C ASN A 489 18.73 -19.43 11.76
N ARG A 490 17.96 -18.87 12.70
CA ARG A 490 16.99 -17.80 12.43
C ARG A 490 17.55 -16.42 12.17
N CYS A 491 18.85 -16.24 12.35
CA CYS A 491 19.53 -14.97 12.14
C CYS A 491 19.40 -14.46 10.70
N PHE A 492 19.08 -15.35 9.75
CA PHE A 492 18.92 -15.02 8.33
C PHE A 492 17.50 -14.71 7.86
N THR A 493 16.50 -14.84 8.74
CA THR A 493 15.09 -14.57 8.38
C THR A 493 14.93 -13.10 7.99
N TYR A 494 14.33 -12.80 6.83
CA TYR A 494 13.97 -11.42 6.48
C TYR A 494 12.86 -10.89 7.41
N TYR A 495 12.98 -9.68 7.94
CA TYR A 495 11.90 -9.00 8.68
C TYR A 495 11.53 -7.70 7.96
N PRO A 496 10.22 -7.40 7.76
CA PRO A 496 9.76 -6.17 7.13
C PRO A 496 10.18 -4.92 7.92
N GLU A 497 10.32 -3.80 7.21
CA GLU A 497 10.63 -2.51 7.82
C GLU A 497 9.56 -2.10 8.86
N GLY A 498 10.01 -1.63 10.02
CA GLY A 498 9.14 -1.26 11.15
C GLY A 498 8.76 -2.41 12.09
N MET A 499 9.11 -3.66 11.77
CA MET A 499 8.90 -4.81 12.66
C MET A 499 10.17 -5.10 13.49
N PRO A 500 10.08 -5.28 14.83
CA PRO A 500 11.23 -5.69 15.63
C PRO A 500 11.76 -7.07 15.22
N ASP A 501 12.98 -7.15 14.70
CA ASP A 501 13.61 -8.42 14.35
C ASP A 501 14.16 -9.11 15.60
N TYR A 502 13.40 -10.07 16.15
CA TYR A 502 13.76 -10.75 17.39
C TYR A 502 15.14 -11.43 17.33
N PHE A 503 15.46 -12.06 16.20
CA PHE A 503 16.64 -12.91 16.07
C PHE A 503 17.92 -12.09 15.89
N LYS A 504 17.86 -11.00 15.12
CA LYS A 504 19.01 -10.12 14.90
C LYS A 504 19.30 -9.25 16.11
N GLN A 505 18.28 -8.86 16.87
CA GLN A 505 18.43 -8.14 18.14
C GLN A 505 19.14 -8.96 19.22
N ALA A 506 19.19 -10.28 19.09
CA ALA A 506 19.90 -11.13 20.05
C ALA A 506 21.42 -10.89 20.06
N PHE A 507 21.97 -10.25 19.03
CA PHE A 507 23.40 -10.04 18.88
C PHE A 507 23.84 -8.69 19.46
N PRO A 508 25.03 -8.62 20.09
CA PRO A 508 26.11 -9.61 20.01
C PRO A 508 26.04 -10.76 21.02
N ALA A 509 25.13 -10.73 22.00
CA ALA A 509 25.08 -11.73 23.07
C ALA A 509 24.78 -13.16 22.58
N GLY A 510 24.00 -13.28 21.50
CA GLY A 510 23.58 -14.53 20.88
C GLY A 510 22.24 -15.06 21.40
N MET A 511 21.83 -16.20 20.85
CA MET A 511 20.53 -16.83 21.13
C MET A 511 20.65 -18.34 21.24
N SER A 512 19.58 -18.97 21.71
CA SER A 512 19.40 -20.41 21.73
C SER A 512 17.99 -20.82 21.33
N TYR A 513 17.82 -22.07 20.92
CA TYR A 513 16.51 -22.66 20.71
C TYR A 513 16.44 -24.10 21.24
N GLU A 514 15.23 -24.50 21.58
CA GLU A 514 14.85 -25.88 21.91
C GLU A 514 13.65 -26.25 21.04
N ARG A 515 13.68 -27.44 20.42
CA ARG A 515 12.68 -27.89 19.46
C ARG A 515 12.33 -29.35 19.65
N SER A 516 11.05 -29.68 19.50
CA SER A 516 10.55 -31.06 19.38
C SER A 516 9.95 -31.32 18.01
N PHE A 517 10.00 -32.58 17.58
CA PHE A 517 9.53 -33.09 16.31
C PHE A 517 8.66 -34.32 16.58
N THR A 518 7.46 -34.36 16.03
CA THR A 518 6.56 -35.53 16.14
C THR A 518 6.13 -35.96 14.75
N PHE A 519 6.58 -37.14 14.32
CA PHE A 519 6.27 -37.72 13.02
C PHE A 519 5.00 -38.58 13.12
N GLU A 520 4.22 -38.64 12.05
CA GLU A 520 2.96 -39.39 12.04
C GLU A 520 3.11 -40.92 12.15
N ASP A 521 4.32 -41.44 11.92
CA ASP A 521 4.66 -42.86 12.07
C ASP A 521 5.12 -43.23 13.49
N GLY A 522 5.06 -42.27 14.43
CA GLY A 522 5.46 -42.44 15.82
C GLY A 522 6.93 -42.08 16.10
N GLY A 523 7.72 -41.73 15.07
CA GLY A 523 9.06 -41.17 15.27
C GLY A 523 9.01 -39.85 16.06
N VAL A 524 9.94 -39.67 16.98
CA VAL A 524 10.05 -38.43 17.77
C VAL A 524 11.50 -37.98 17.79
N ALA A 525 11.72 -36.67 17.67
CA ALA A 525 13.05 -36.10 17.85
C ALA A 525 13.02 -34.82 18.69
N THR A 526 14.19 -34.44 19.19
CA THR A 526 14.47 -33.15 19.81
C THR A 526 15.75 -32.56 19.23
N ALA A 527 15.79 -31.24 19.12
CA ALA A 527 16.97 -30.49 18.74
C ALA A 527 17.13 -29.26 19.64
N SER A 528 18.37 -29.00 20.05
CA SER A 528 18.72 -27.75 20.73
C SER A 528 19.94 -27.14 20.07
N GLY A 529 20.03 -25.81 20.09
CA GLY A 529 21.15 -25.11 19.47
C GLY A 529 21.46 -23.78 20.12
N HIS A 530 22.73 -23.40 20.04
CA HIS A 530 23.25 -22.10 20.45
C HIS A 530 23.89 -21.41 19.24
N ILE A 531 23.56 -20.13 19.06
CA ILE A 531 24.05 -19.32 17.97
C ILE A 531 24.69 -18.06 18.55
N GLY A 532 25.95 -17.81 18.17
CA GLY A 532 26.74 -16.65 18.56
C GLY A 532 27.75 -16.30 17.47
N TYR A 533 28.64 -15.34 17.74
CA TYR A 533 29.79 -15.09 16.87
C TYR A 533 30.89 -16.14 17.10
N GLU A 534 31.71 -16.37 16.07
CA GLU A 534 32.85 -17.29 16.17
C GLU A 534 33.95 -16.79 17.11
N SER A 535 34.15 -15.47 17.20
CA SER A 535 35.08 -14.84 18.16
C SER A 535 34.35 -14.33 19.40
N ASP A 536 34.95 -14.51 20.58
CA ASP A 536 34.47 -13.92 21.85
C ASP A 536 34.61 -12.37 21.89
N VAL A 537 35.13 -11.76 20.81
CA VAL A 537 35.21 -10.32 20.62
C VAL A 537 33.86 -9.81 20.08
N TYR A 538 33.08 -9.18 20.95
CA TYR A 538 31.70 -8.71 20.75
C TYR A 538 31.45 -7.66 19.64
N LEU A 539 32.44 -7.36 18.78
CA LEU A 539 32.46 -6.09 18.05
C LEU A 539 32.05 -6.16 16.57
N VAL A 540 32.48 -7.15 15.79
CA VAL A 540 31.97 -7.40 14.43
C VAL A 540 32.33 -8.85 14.08
N GLY A 541 31.48 -9.82 14.42
CA GLY A 541 31.67 -11.16 13.90
C GLY A 541 31.20 -11.20 12.46
N ASN A 542 32.08 -11.49 11.50
CA ASN A 542 31.69 -11.76 10.10
C ASN A 542 31.24 -13.22 9.89
N CYS A 543 31.16 -14.01 10.97
CA CYS A 543 30.81 -15.42 10.97
C CYS A 543 29.94 -15.78 12.18
N PHE A 544 28.77 -16.37 11.92
CA PHE A 544 27.96 -17.01 12.97
C PHE A 544 28.46 -18.43 13.23
N LYS A 545 28.61 -18.78 14.51
CA LYS A 545 28.88 -20.15 14.95
C LYS A 545 27.61 -20.75 15.55
N HIS A 546 27.14 -21.84 14.95
CA HIS A 546 25.96 -22.59 15.37
C HIS A 546 26.37 -23.97 15.89
N LYS A 547 26.21 -24.20 17.19
CA LYS A 547 26.42 -25.51 17.82
C LYS A 547 25.08 -26.12 18.17
N SER A 548 24.83 -27.36 17.77
CA SER A 548 23.55 -28.03 17.95
C SER A 548 23.67 -29.48 18.42
N ILE A 549 22.63 -29.97 19.10
CA ILE A 549 22.47 -31.35 19.53
C ILE A 549 21.16 -31.88 18.96
N PHE A 550 21.18 -33.09 18.40
CA PHE A 550 19.98 -33.74 17.84
C PHE A 550 19.78 -35.14 18.43
N HIS A 551 18.57 -35.47 18.88
CA HIS A 551 18.25 -36.78 19.41
C HIS A 551 16.93 -37.28 18.83
N GLY A 552 16.94 -38.42 18.14
CA GLY A 552 15.76 -39.06 17.57
C GLY A 552 15.56 -40.49 18.05
N VAL A 553 14.32 -40.89 18.30
CA VAL A 553 13.94 -42.24 18.76
C VAL A 553 12.62 -42.68 18.13
N ASN A 554 12.32 -43.97 18.23
CA ASN A 554 11.07 -44.59 17.76
C ASN A 554 10.80 -44.46 16.27
N PHE A 555 11.82 -44.21 15.43
CA PHE A 555 11.64 -44.26 13.98
C PHE A 555 11.48 -45.71 13.52
N PRO A 556 10.36 -46.10 12.87
CA PRO A 556 10.18 -47.47 12.41
C PRO A 556 11.23 -47.88 11.38
N ALA A 557 11.79 -49.09 11.49
CA ALA A 557 12.77 -49.59 10.53
C ALA A 557 12.23 -49.61 9.08
N ASP A 558 10.92 -49.86 8.95
CA ASP A 558 10.20 -49.84 7.68
C ASP A 558 9.65 -48.47 7.27
N GLY A 559 9.85 -47.44 8.09
CA GLY A 559 9.38 -46.08 7.85
C GLY A 559 10.19 -45.33 6.79
N PRO A 560 9.62 -44.27 6.18
CA PRO A 560 10.24 -43.55 5.06
C PRO A 560 11.58 -42.89 5.44
N VAL A 561 11.72 -42.49 6.70
CA VAL A 561 12.96 -41.91 7.25
C VAL A 561 14.09 -42.94 7.29
N MET A 562 13.85 -44.14 7.81
CA MET A 562 14.84 -45.21 7.90
C MET A 562 15.14 -45.84 6.54
N LYS A 563 14.14 -45.90 5.64
CA LYS A 563 14.31 -46.34 4.25
C LYS A 563 14.96 -45.32 3.31
N LYS A 564 15.23 -44.09 3.79
CA LYS A 564 15.76 -42.98 2.98
C LYS A 564 14.93 -42.69 1.74
N GLU A 565 13.61 -42.72 1.89
CA GLU A 565 12.65 -42.48 0.82
C GLU A 565 12.26 -41.00 0.69
N THR A 566 12.81 -40.14 1.55
CA THR A 566 12.51 -38.71 1.55
C THR A 566 13.41 -37.94 0.58
N THR A 567 12.93 -36.83 0.04
CA THR A 567 13.62 -35.99 -0.96
C THR A 567 13.73 -34.52 -0.56
N GLY A 568 13.45 -34.19 0.71
CA GLY A 568 13.43 -32.83 1.24
C GLY A 568 12.07 -32.45 1.83
N TRP A 569 11.93 -31.16 2.13
CA TRP A 569 10.75 -30.59 2.79
C TRP A 569 9.89 -29.78 1.81
N ASP A 570 8.58 -29.86 1.97
CA ASP A 570 7.64 -28.94 1.34
C ASP A 570 7.74 -27.53 1.99
N PRO A 571 7.53 -26.43 1.25
CA PRO A 571 7.48 -25.09 1.84
C PRO A 571 6.43 -25.01 2.95
N SER A 572 6.72 -24.24 4.01
CA SER A 572 5.88 -24.22 5.21
C SER A 572 5.85 -22.84 5.85
N PHE A 573 4.79 -22.57 6.61
CA PHE A 573 4.68 -21.38 7.46
C PHE A 573 4.79 -21.76 8.94
N GLU A 574 5.72 -21.13 9.65
CA GLU A 574 5.80 -21.22 11.10
C GLU A 574 5.02 -20.09 11.77
N LYS A 575 4.11 -20.43 12.69
CA LYS A 575 3.39 -19.45 13.49
C LYS A 575 4.27 -19.03 14.68
N MET A 576 4.54 -17.74 14.78
CA MET A 576 5.38 -17.14 15.82
C MET A 576 4.52 -16.40 16.84
N THR A 577 4.57 -16.84 18.09
CA THR A 577 3.79 -16.29 19.20
C THR A 577 4.69 -15.81 20.32
N VAL A 578 4.44 -14.62 20.84
CA VAL A 578 5.13 -14.08 22.01
C VAL A 578 4.54 -14.70 23.28
N CYS A 579 5.36 -15.31 24.13
CA CYS A 579 4.96 -15.92 25.39
C CYS A 579 6.01 -15.67 26.48
N ASN A 580 5.65 -14.98 27.57
CA ASN A 580 6.51 -14.78 28.76
C ASN A 580 7.93 -14.27 28.43
N GLY A 581 8.06 -13.26 27.55
CA GLY A 581 9.37 -12.71 27.17
C GLY A 581 10.17 -13.54 26.14
N SER A 582 9.65 -14.71 25.74
CA SER A 582 10.24 -15.62 24.75
C SER A 582 9.40 -15.68 23.48
N LEU A 583 10.03 -16.10 22.38
CA LEU A 583 9.34 -16.30 21.10
C LEU A 583 9.13 -17.80 20.86
N LYS A 584 7.90 -18.22 20.59
CA LYS A 584 7.55 -19.63 20.32
C LYS A 584 7.09 -19.82 18.90
N GLY A 585 7.61 -20.85 18.26
CA GLY A 585 7.23 -21.31 16.93
C GLY A 585 6.41 -22.60 17.00
N ASP A 586 5.31 -22.67 16.27
CA ASP A 586 4.44 -23.85 16.19
C ASP A 586 3.96 -24.06 14.75
N PHE A 587 4.18 -25.25 14.20
CA PHE A 587 3.80 -25.56 12.82
C PHE A 587 3.89 -27.04 12.46
N THR A 588 3.34 -27.38 11.30
CA THR A 588 3.41 -28.70 10.69
C THR A 588 4.07 -28.58 9.33
N MET A 589 5.04 -29.46 9.05
CA MET A 589 5.65 -29.60 7.73
C MET A 589 5.47 -31.02 7.19
N PHE A 590 5.73 -31.17 5.90
CA PHE A 590 5.69 -32.46 5.21
C PHE A 590 7.02 -32.76 4.53
N LEU A 591 7.56 -33.95 4.78
CA LEU A 591 8.65 -34.52 4.01
C LEU A 591 8.10 -35.04 2.69
N LEU A 592 8.72 -34.65 1.59
CA LEU A 592 8.41 -35.18 0.26
C LEU A 592 9.00 -36.57 0.13
N LEU A 593 8.23 -37.51 -0.42
CA LEU A 593 8.66 -38.89 -0.65
C LEU A 593 8.96 -39.14 -2.13
N LYS A 594 9.89 -40.06 -2.42
CA LYS A 594 10.29 -40.45 -3.79
C LYS A 594 9.12 -40.95 -4.65
N ASN A 595 8.08 -41.48 -4.02
CA ASN A 595 6.86 -41.95 -4.69
C ASN A 595 5.82 -40.82 -4.93
N GLY A 596 6.17 -39.56 -4.64
CA GLY A 596 5.27 -38.41 -4.74
C GLY A 596 4.33 -38.21 -3.54
N GLY A 597 4.46 -39.03 -2.49
CA GLY A 597 3.72 -38.89 -1.24
C GLY A 597 4.32 -37.85 -0.29
N TYR A 598 3.64 -37.64 0.84
CA TYR A 598 4.05 -36.73 1.90
C TYR A 598 4.12 -37.48 3.23
N HIS A 599 5.08 -37.11 4.07
CA HIS A 599 5.20 -37.64 5.42
C HIS A 599 5.16 -36.50 6.46
N ARG A 600 4.11 -36.49 7.28
CA ARG A 600 3.79 -35.36 8.16
C ARG A 600 4.67 -35.34 9.42
N CYS A 601 5.16 -34.15 9.76
CA CYS A 601 5.89 -33.88 11.01
C CYS A 601 5.38 -32.58 11.66
N HIS A 602 5.06 -32.62 12.94
CA HIS A 602 4.70 -31.46 13.74
C HIS A 602 5.89 -30.95 14.56
N PHE A 603 6.02 -29.63 14.68
CA PHE A 603 7.16 -28.95 15.26
C PHE A 603 6.70 -27.96 16.33
N ASN A 604 7.39 -27.97 17.47
CA ASN A 604 7.24 -26.94 18.49
C ASN A 604 8.63 -26.41 18.87
N THR A 605 8.83 -25.10 18.78
CA THR A 605 10.13 -24.46 19.05
C THR A 605 9.98 -23.36 20.08
N THR A 606 10.91 -23.27 21.01
CA THR A 606 11.09 -22.10 21.89
C THR A 606 12.42 -21.45 21.60
N TYR A 607 12.40 -20.17 21.24
CA TYR A 607 13.58 -19.33 21.03
C TYR A 607 13.81 -18.45 22.26
N LYS A 608 15.08 -18.33 22.68
CA LYS A 608 15.51 -17.54 23.84
C LYS A 608 16.73 -16.69 23.46
N THR A 609 16.72 -15.42 23.87
CA THR A 609 17.89 -14.53 23.76
C THR A 609 18.65 -14.50 25.08
N LYS A 610 19.97 -14.29 25.05
CA LYS A 610 20.75 -14.13 26.28
C LYS A 610 20.47 -12.79 26.99
N GLU A 611 20.19 -11.75 26.22
CA GLU A 611 19.77 -10.44 26.73
C GLU A 611 18.32 -10.14 26.30
N PRO A 612 17.55 -9.34 27.08
CA PRO A 612 16.22 -8.91 26.68
C PRO A 612 16.23 -8.10 25.38
N VAL A 613 15.30 -8.40 24.47
CA VAL A 613 15.13 -7.72 23.18
C VAL A 613 13.69 -7.23 23.00
N SER A 614 13.46 -6.30 22.07
CA SER A 614 12.11 -5.89 21.72
C SER A 614 11.39 -7.02 20.98
N LEU A 615 10.21 -7.37 21.48
CA LEU A 615 9.41 -8.47 20.94
C LEU A 615 8.62 -8.00 19.71
N PRO A 616 8.65 -8.75 18.60
CA PRO A 616 7.74 -8.51 17.48
C PRO A 616 6.29 -8.81 17.88
N PRO A 617 5.30 -8.28 17.14
CA PRO A 617 3.94 -8.80 17.21
C PRO A 617 3.91 -10.27 16.79
N ASN A 618 2.81 -10.96 17.10
CA ASN A 618 2.56 -12.30 16.56
C ASN A 618 2.60 -12.23 15.02
N HIS A 619 3.30 -13.16 14.40
CA HIS A 619 3.58 -13.16 12.97
C HIS A 619 3.76 -14.58 12.45
N CYS A 620 3.97 -14.72 11.15
CA CYS A 620 4.42 -15.98 10.56
C CYS A 620 5.78 -15.81 9.89
N VAL A 621 6.50 -16.93 9.75
CA VAL A 621 7.71 -17.02 8.94
C VAL A 621 7.50 -18.08 7.87
N GLU A 622 7.62 -17.69 6.60
CA GLU A 622 7.65 -18.60 5.46
C GLU A 622 9.05 -19.19 5.31
N HIS A 623 9.13 -20.47 4.93
CA HIS A 623 10.39 -21.17 4.73
C HIS A 623 10.37 -22.05 3.50
N ARG A 624 11.49 -22.04 2.77
CA ARG A 624 11.74 -22.95 1.68
C ARG A 624 13.16 -23.51 1.76
N ILE A 625 13.28 -24.81 2.03
CA ILE A 625 14.58 -25.50 2.04
C ILE A 625 14.73 -26.33 0.77
N VAL A 626 15.87 -26.17 0.11
CA VAL A 626 16.30 -27.02 -1.00
C VAL A 626 17.54 -27.78 -0.58
N ARG A 627 17.49 -29.12 -0.73
CA ARG A 627 18.61 -30.03 -0.49
C ARG A 627 19.22 -30.47 -1.82
N THR A 628 20.55 -30.62 -1.84
CA THR A 628 21.28 -31.26 -2.93
C THR A 628 22.36 -32.16 -2.34
N ASP A 629 22.35 -33.44 -2.71
CA ASP A 629 23.41 -34.37 -2.34
C ASP A 629 24.63 -34.14 -3.23
N LEU A 630 25.80 -33.98 -2.62
CA LEU A 630 27.06 -33.72 -3.33
C LEU A 630 27.94 -34.97 -3.44
N ASP A 631 27.57 -36.06 -2.75
CA ASP A 631 28.17 -37.38 -2.88
C ASP A 631 27.11 -38.47 -3.03
N ARG A 632 27.55 -39.68 -3.41
CA ARG A 632 26.65 -40.82 -3.62
C ARG A 632 26.13 -41.42 -2.31
N GLU A 633 26.85 -41.22 -1.21
CA GLU A 633 26.57 -41.84 0.09
C GLU A 633 25.66 -40.98 0.99
N GLY A 634 25.44 -39.71 0.64
CA GLY A 634 24.68 -38.74 1.42
C GLY A 634 25.45 -38.18 2.63
N ASN A 635 26.78 -38.32 2.64
CA ASN A 635 27.66 -37.83 3.70
C ASN A 635 28.07 -36.37 3.47
N LEU A 636 27.88 -35.84 2.26
CA LEU A 636 28.14 -34.45 1.89
C LEU A 636 26.88 -33.84 1.25
N VAL A 637 26.26 -32.90 1.94
CA VAL A 637 24.96 -32.33 1.55
C VAL A 637 25.03 -30.81 1.50
N LYS A 638 24.45 -30.21 0.47
CA LYS A 638 24.24 -28.76 0.37
C LYS A 638 22.78 -28.43 0.69
N LEU A 639 22.59 -27.41 1.53
CA LEU A 639 21.27 -26.87 1.85
C LEU A 639 21.20 -25.37 1.53
N GLU A 640 20.14 -24.98 0.83
CA GLU A 640 19.76 -23.60 0.56
C GLU A 640 18.43 -23.31 1.24
N GLU A 641 18.30 -22.13 1.86
CA GLU A 641 17.05 -21.67 2.46
C GLU A 641 16.74 -20.24 2.05
N ASP A 642 15.46 -20.00 1.80
CA ASP A 642 14.82 -18.68 1.77
C ASP A 642 13.80 -18.61 2.91
N ALA A 643 13.86 -17.56 3.73
CA ALA A 643 12.99 -17.36 4.89
C ALA A 643 12.59 -15.90 5.08
N ALA A 644 11.29 -15.64 5.18
CA ALA A 644 10.73 -14.31 5.33
C ALA A 644 9.64 -14.26 6.41
N ALA A 645 9.73 -13.26 7.30
CA ALA A 645 8.70 -12.94 8.27
C ALA A 645 7.66 -12.01 7.64
N HIS A 646 6.39 -12.22 8.00
CA HIS A 646 5.29 -11.41 7.49
C HIS A 646 4.49 -10.83 8.67
N VAL A 647 4.40 -9.50 8.72
CA VAL A 647 3.50 -8.79 9.65
C VAL A 647 2.08 -9.06 9.20
N ASN A 648 1.22 -9.42 10.15
CA ASN A 648 -0.18 -9.69 9.92
C ASN A 648 -0.99 -8.42 10.20
N PRO A 649 -1.58 -7.70 9.21
CA PRO A 649 -2.64 -6.75 9.48
C PRO A 649 -4.00 -7.42 9.21
N LEU A 650 -4.73 -7.64 10.31
CA LEU A 650 -6.19 -7.63 10.47
C LEU A 650 -7.06 -8.57 9.61
N GLN A 651 -7.70 -9.52 10.29
CA GLN A 651 -9.16 -9.46 10.50
C GLN A 651 -9.48 -9.88 11.92
N ASP A 652 -10.07 -8.97 12.69
CA ASP A 652 -10.64 -9.23 14.01
C ASP A 652 -12.04 -9.80 13.83
N HIS A 653 -12.13 -11.13 13.73
CA HIS A 653 -13.37 -11.88 13.92
C HIS A 653 -13.05 -13.01 14.90
N GLY A 654 -13.74 -13.00 16.03
CA GLY A 654 -13.45 -13.82 17.20
C GLY A 654 -13.03 -15.26 16.91
N ASN A 655 -11.95 -15.67 17.58
CA ASN A 655 -11.49 -17.05 17.76
C ASN A 655 -11.29 -17.90 16.48
N ALA A 656 -10.41 -17.45 15.57
CA ALA A 656 -9.38 -18.25 14.87
C ALA A 656 -8.74 -17.43 13.74
N LEU A 657 -7.45 -17.07 13.88
CA LEU A 657 -6.67 -16.30 12.90
C LEU A 657 -6.26 -17.17 11.69
N LYS A 658 -6.66 -16.79 10.46
CA LYS A 658 -6.28 -17.44 9.18
C LYS A 658 -5.35 -16.57 8.32
N ILE A 659 -4.34 -17.21 7.73
CA ILE A 659 -3.21 -16.64 6.95
C ILE A 659 -3.60 -16.43 5.47
N ARG A 660 -3.12 -15.37 4.79
CA ARG A 660 -3.22 -15.22 3.32
C ARG A 660 -2.06 -15.96 2.62
N ILE A 661 -2.35 -17.15 2.11
CA ILE A 661 -1.39 -18.06 1.43
C ILE A 661 -1.26 -17.77 -0.08
N ILE A 662 -2.15 -16.94 -0.62
CA ILE A 662 -2.25 -16.63 -2.04
C ILE A 662 -1.83 -15.17 -2.26
N PRO A 663 -0.80 -14.87 -3.06
CA PRO A 663 -0.42 -13.52 -3.45
C PRO A 663 -1.46 -12.77 -4.31
N ASP A 664 -1.28 -11.45 -4.45
CA ASP A 664 -2.16 -10.60 -5.28
C ASP A 664 -2.06 -10.90 -6.78
N ASP A 665 -0.91 -11.40 -7.24
CA ASP A 665 -0.66 -11.85 -8.59
C ASP A 665 -0.28 -13.33 -8.59
N MET A 666 -0.97 -14.14 -9.40
CA MET A 666 -0.78 -15.58 -9.46
C MET A 666 -0.60 -16.07 -10.89
N LYS A 667 0.34 -17.01 -11.08
CA LYS A 667 0.49 -17.78 -12.32
C LYS A 667 -0.42 -18.99 -12.33
N MET A 668 -0.74 -19.49 -13.51
CA MET A 668 -1.61 -20.64 -13.71
C MET A 668 -1.07 -21.54 -14.81
N GLU A 669 -1.11 -22.84 -14.59
CA GLU A 669 -0.88 -23.85 -15.62
C GLU A 669 -2.02 -24.87 -15.61
N TYR A 670 -2.50 -25.21 -16.80
CA TYR A 670 -3.64 -26.07 -17.03
C TYR A 670 -3.24 -27.30 -17.84
N GLU A 671 -3.78 -28.45 -17.44
CA GLU A 671 -3.73 -29.70 -18.18
C GLU A 671 -5.15 -30.30 -18.18
N MET A 672 -5.75 -30.50 -19.35
CA MET A 672 -7.05 -31.18 -19.50
C MET A 672 -6.94 -32.35 -20.45
N LYS A 673 -7.56 -33.47 -20.06
CA LYS A 673 -7.83 -34.60 -20.95
C LYS A 673 -9.34 -34.80 -21.05
N GLY A 674 -9.85 -35.17 -22.21
CA GLY A 674 -11.27 -35.41 -22.31
C GLY A 674 -11.72 -36.02 -23.60
N TRP A 675 -13.01 -36.34 -23.64
CA TRP A 675 -13.65 -36.92 -24.82
C TRP A 675 -15.07 -36.40 -24.96
N VAL A 676 -15.49 -36.06 -26.18
CA VAL A 676 -16.87 -35.63 -26.49
C VAL A 676 -17.40 -36.48 -27.63
N ASN A 677 -18.53 -37.16 -27.41
CA ASN A 677 -19.13 -38.09 -28.38
C ASN A 677 -18.10 -39.09 -28.97
N GLY A 678 -17.17 -39.58 -28.14
CA GLY A 678 -16.12 -40.53 -28.55
C GLY A 678 -14.86 -39.90 -29.16
N HIS A 679 -14.81 -38.58 -29.38
CA HIS A 679 -13.61 -37.89 -29.86
C HIS A 679 -12.70 -37.48 -28.70
N GLU A 680 -11.51 -38.07 -28.61
CA GLU A 680 -10.53 -37.78 -27.56
C GLU A 680 -9.68 -36.53 -27.86
N PHE A 681 -9.35 -35.76 -26.82
CA PHE A 681 -8.49 -34.58 -26.91
C PHE A 681 -7.66 -34.34 -25.63
N THR A 682 -6.57 -33.59 -25.78
CA THR A 682 -5.76 -33.04 -24.67
C THR A 682 -5.49 -31.57 -24.91
N ILE A 683 -5.61 -30.75 -23.88
CA ILE A 683 -5.39 -29.30 -23.91
C ILE A 683 -4.41 -28.92 -22.80
N GLU A 684 -3.46 -28.05 -23.14
CA GLU A 684 -2.59 -27.37 -22.18
C GLU A 684 -2.88 -25.87 -22.19
N GLY A 685 -2.66 -25.21 -21.06
CA GLY A 685 -2.81 -23.77 -21.00
C GLY A 685 -1.93 -23.11 -19.95
N GLU A 686 -1.65 -21.84 -20.17
CA GLU A 686 -0.90 -21.00 -19.23
C GLU A 686 -1.59 -19.65 -19.09
N GLY A 687 -1.52 -19.09 -17.88
CA GLY A 687 -2.21 -17.85 -17.59
C GLY A 687 -1.68 -17.14 -16.36
N ASN A 688 -2.24 -15.96 -16.13
CA ASN A 688 -2.02 -15.16 -14.95
C ASN A 688 -3.36 -14.59 -14.47
N GLY A 689 -3.42 -14.21 -13.21
CA GLY A 689 -4.60 -13.54 -12.68
C GLY A 689 -4.33 -12.84 -11.36
N LYS A 690 -5.36 -12.16 -10.90
CA LYS A 690 -5.39 -11.42 -9.64
C LYS A 690 -6.49 -11.96 -8.73
N PRO A 691 -6.16 -12.88 -7.81
CA PRO A 691 -7.16 -13.65 -7.07
C PRO A 691 -8.14 -12.79 -6.26
N TYR A 692 -7.69 -11.66 -5.74
CA TYR A 692 -8.50 -10.75 -4.91
C TYR A 692 -9.20 -9.65 -5.71
N GLU A 693 -8.79 -9.39 -6.95
CA GLU A 693 -9.51 -8.49 -7.86
C GLU A 693 -10.61 -9.21 -8.63
N GLY A 694 -10.59 -10.54 -8.62
CA GLY A 694 -11.60 -11.35 -9.30
C GLY A 694 -11.29 -11.59 -10.77
N LYS A 695 -10.02 -11.53 -11.17
CA LYS A 695 -9.63 -11.47 -12.60
C LYS A 695 -8.67 -12.58 -12.97
N GLN A 696 -8.88 -13.22 -14.12
CA GLN A 696 -7.91 -14.16 -14.68
C GLN A 696 -7.91 -14.18 -16.22
N THR A 697 -6.76 -14.47 -16.78
CA THR A 697 -6.54 -14.59 -18.23
C THR A 697 -5.63 -15.77 -18.52
N ALA A 698 -6.00 -16.60 -19.49
CA ALA A 698 -5.19 -17.75 -19.90
C ALA A 698 -5.32 -18.05 -21.39
N ASN A 699 -4.25 -18.56 -21.98
CA ASN A 699 -4.22 -19.09 -23.33
C ASN A 699 -4.23 -20.62 -23.27
N PHE A 700 -5.02 -21.24 -24.12
CA PHE A 700 -5.21 -22.69 -24.19
C PHE A 700 -4.91 -23.21 -25.59
N LYS A 701 -4.16 -24.30 -25.66
CA LYS A 701 -3.77 -24.94 -26.91
C LYS A 701 -4.23 -26.40 -26.91
N VAL A 702 -4.93 -26.80 -27.96
CA VAL A 702 -5.25 -28.21 -28.22
C VAL A 702 -3.97 -28.91 -28.67
N ILE A 703 -3.49 -29.86 -27.87
CA ILE A 703 -2.26 -30.63 -28.12
C ILE A 703 -2.56 -31.86 -28.96
N THR A 704 -3.63 -32.58 -28.62
CA THR A 704 -4.10 -33.76 -29.36
C THR A 704 -5.60 -33.67 -29.60
N GLY A 705 -6.09 -34.27 -30.69
CA GLY A 705 -7.50 -34.21 -31.08
C GLY A 705 -7.91 -32.95 -31.85
N ALA A 706 -6.95 -32.14 -32.31
CA ALA A 706 -7.21 -30.99 -33.20
C ALA A 706 -7.47 -31.44 -34.66
N PRO A 707 -8.38 -30.78 -35.40
CA PRO A 707 -9.31 -29.76 -34.92
C PRO A 707 -10.46 -30.39 -34.11
N LEU A 708 -10.94 -29.67 -33.10
CA LEU A 708 -12.09 -30.14 -32.31
C LEU A 708 -13.36 -30.16 -33.18
N PRO A 709 -14.10 -31.30 -33.24
CA PRO A 709 -15.33 -31.43 -34.04
C PRO A 709 -16.56 -30.82 -33.36
N PHE A 710 -16.37 -30.16 -32.21
CA PHE A 710 -17.40 -29.48 -31.43
C PHE A 710 -16.87 -28.11 -30.98
N SER A 711 -17.75 -27.27 -30.45
CA SER A 711 -17.39 -25.93 -29.99
C SER A 711 -16.51 -25.95 -28.73
N PHE A 712 -15.44 -25.15 -28.70
CA PHE A 712 -14.57 -24.99 -27.53
C PHE A 712 -15.32 -24.40 -26.31
N ASP A 713 -16.44 -23.70 -26.53
CA ASP A 713 -17.19 -23.03 -25.46
C ASP A 713 -17.64 -23.97 -24.34
N ILE A 714 -17.96 -25.24 -24.65
CA ILE A 714 -18.38 -26.19 -23.60
C ILE A 714 -17.24 -26.54 -22.64
N LEU A 715 -15.98 -26.32 -23.05
CA LEU A 715 -14.78 -26.56 -22.26
C LEU A 715 -14.37 -25.33 -21.44
N SER A 716 -14.70 -24.12 -21.89
CA SER A 716 -14.23 -22.87 -21.27
C SER A 716 -14.63 -22.76 -19.79
N SER A 717 -15.83 -23.23 -19.46
CA SER A 717 -16.34 -23.30 -18.10
C SER A 717 -15.57 -24.26 -17.20
N ALA A 718 -14.96 -25.32 -17.73
CA ALA A 718 -14.17 -26.26 -16.94
C ALA A 718 -12.76 -25.71 -16.62
N PHE A 719 -12.25 -24.76 -17.40
CA PHE A 719 -10.98 -24.08 -17.12
C PHE A 719 -11.14 -22.91 -16.15
N GLN A 720 -11.73 -21.80 -16.59
CA GLN A 720 -11.78 -20.56 -15.81
C GLN A 720 -12.82 -20.62 -14.69
N TYR A 721 -14.10 -20.81 -15.03
CA TYR A 721 -15.15 -21.07 -14.05
C TYR A 721 -14.88 -22.33 -13.19
N GLY A 722 -14.04 -23.25 -13.67
CA GLY A 722 -13.53 -24.38 -12.87
C GLY A 722 -12.48 -23.97 -11.83
N ASN A 723 -11.73 -22.89 -12.06
CA ASN A 723 -10.73 -22.33 -11.16
C ASN A 723 -11.28 -21.13 -10.36
N ARG A 724 -12.12 -21.43 -9.36
CA ARG A 724 -12.76 -20.42 -8.50
C ARG A 724 -11.81 -19.69 -7.54
N CYS A 725 -10.51 -20.03 -7.53
CA CYS A 725 -9.51 -19.33 -6.72
C CYS A 725 -9.41 -17.84 -7.07
N PHE A 726 -9.78 -17.46 -8.30
CA PHE A 726 -9.80 -16.08 -8.80
C PHE A 726 -11.14 -15.36 -8.63
N THR A 727 -11.95 -15.72 -7.63
CA THR A 727 -13.19 -15.02 -7.31
C THR A 727 -12.94 -13.90 -6.30
N LYS A 728 -13.38 -12.67 -6.55
CA LYS A 728 -13.30 -11.59 -5.57
C LYS A 728 -14.34 -11.78 -4.46
N TYR A 729 -13.90 -12.05 -3.23
CA TYR A 729 -14.78 -12.12 -2.06
C TYR A 729 -14.88 -10.77 -1.34
N PRO A 730 -16.08 -10.40 -0.83
CA PRO A 730 -16.26 -9.22 0.02
C PRO A 730 -15.44 -9.30 1.30
N GLU A 731 -15.02 -8.14 1.80
CA GLU A 731 -14.34 -8.04 3.09
C GLU A 731 -15.26 -8.58 4.23
N GLY A 732 -14.68 -9.36 5.14
CA GLY A 732 -15.40 -10.04 6.23
C GLY A 732 -16.09 -11.37 5.85
N MET A 733 -16.12 -11.76 4.58
CA MET A 733 -16.70 -13.04 4.15
C MET A 733 -15.63 -14.14 4.04
N PRO A 734 -15.85 -15.36 4.60
CA PRO A 734 -14.93 -16.48 4.43
C PRO A 734 -14.81 -16.89 2.96
N ASP A 735 -13.62 -16.77 2.38
CA ASP A 735 -13.35 -17.19 1.00
C ASP A 735 -13.06 -18.70 0.95
N TYR A 736 -14.06 -19.51 0.59
CA TYR A 736 -13.94 -20.97 0.59
C TYR A 736 -12.78 -21.48 -0.26
N PHE A 737 -12.56 -20.87 -1.43
CA PHE A 737 -11.61 -21.35 -2.43
C PHE A 737 -10.17 -21.03 -2.06
N LYS A 738 -9.90 -19.80 -1.60
CA LYS A 738 -8.55 -19.38 -1.23
C LYS A 738 -8.07 -20.03 0.07
N GLN A 739 -8.99 -20.32 0.99
CA GLN A 739 -8.69 -21.03 2.23
C GLN A 739 -8.26 -22.49 2.02
N ALA A 740 -8.51 -23.08 0.84
CA ALA A 740 -8.16 -24.46 0.56
C ALA A 740 -6.64 -24.69 0.48
N PHE A 741 -5.85 -23.63 0.36
CA PHE A 741 -4.42 -23.70 0.12
C PHE A 741 -3.63 -23.56 1.42
N PRO A 742 -2.43 -24.20 1.52
CA PRO A 742 -1.69 -24.85 0.44
C PRO A 742 -2.19 -26.27 0.05
N ALA A 743 -3.01 -26.92 0.88
CA ALA A 743 -3.43 -28.32 0.67
C ALA A 743 -4.08 -28.58 -0.71
N GLY A 744 -4.83 -27.60 -1.20
CA GLY A 744 -5.50 -27.60 -2.50
C GLY A 744 -6.98 -27.98 -2.42
N MET A 745 -7.63 -27.95 -3.57
CA MET A 745 -9.05 -28.25 -3.72
C MET A 745 -9.34 -29.07 -4.98
N SER A 746 -10.58 -29.51 -5.08
CA SER A 746 -11.14 -30.16 -6.25
C SER A 746 -12.57 -29.73 -6.51
N TYR A 747 -13.05 -29.95 -7.72
CA TYR A 747 -14.46 -29.82 -8.06
C TYR A 747 -14.92 -30.98 -8.94
N GLU A 748 -16.21 -31.29 -8.85
CA GLU A 748 -16.95 -32.18 -9.74
C GLU A 748 -18.16 -31.41 -10.27
N ARG A 749 -18.42 -31.49 -11.57
CA ARG A 749 -19.45 -30.70 -12.24
C ARG A 749 -20.21 -31.54 -13.26
N THR A 750 -21.51 -31.32 -13.35
CA THR A 750 -22.37 -31.87 -14.41
C THR A 750 -23.00 -30.74 -15.23
N PHE A 751 -23.24 -31.03 -16.51
CA PHE A 751 -23.77 -30.11 -17.50
C PHE A 751 -24.94 -30.80 -18.19
N THR A 752 -26.11 -30.18 -18.21
CA THR A 752 -27.30 -30.71 -18.89
C THR A 752 -27.80 -29.68 -19.89
N PHE A 753 -27.62 -29.97 -21.17
CA PHE A 753 -28.03 -29.12 -22.28
C PHE A 753 -29.49 -29.40 -22.63
N GLU A 754 -30.22 -28.38 -23.06
CA GLU A 754 -31.64 -28.51 -23.38
C GLU A 754 -31.95 -29.41 -24.59
N ASP A 755 -30.95 -29.70 -25.43
CA ASP A 755 -31.05 -30.59 -26.59
C ASP A 755 -30.69 -32.06 -26.27
N GLY A 756 -30.46 -32.37 -24.99
CA GLY A 756 -30.13 -33.71 -24.51
C GLY A 756 -28.63 -33.99 -24.40
N GLY A 757 -27.76 -33.08 -24.82
CA GLY A 757 -26.33 -33.18 -24.54
C GLY A 757 -26.04 -33.20 -23.04
N VAL A 758 -25.10 -34.04 -22.60
CA VAL A 758 -24.69 -34.13 -21.19
C VAL A 758 -23.18 -34.15 -21.11
N ALA A 759 -22.62 -33.42 -20.15
CA ALA A 759 -21.20 -33.52 -19.85
C ALA A 759 -20.92 -33.60 -18.34
N THR A 760 -19.73 -34.07 -18.01
CA THR A 760 -19.15 -34.00 -16.68
C THR A 760 -17.74 -33.43 -16.76
N ALA A 761 -17.34 -32.69 -15.73
CA ALA A 761 -15.97 -32.22 -15.57
C ALA A 761 -15.52 -32.43 -14.13
N SER A 762 -14.28 -32.87 -13.94
CA SER A 762 -13.62 -32.87 -12.64
C SER A 762 -12.29 -32.16 -12.72
N GLY A 763 -11.93 -31.43 -11.67
CA GLY A 763 -10.70 -30.67 -11.62
C GLY A 763 -10.03 -30.77 -10.26
N HIS A 764 -8.70 -30.86 -10.26
CA HIS A 764 -7.85 -30.75 -9.09
C HIS A 764 -6.96 -29.53 -9.22
N ILE A 765 -6.92 -28.71 -8.17
CA ILE A 765 -6.15 -27.47 -8.12
C ILE A 765 -5.19 -27.55 -6.94
N SER A 766 -3.91 -27.42 -7.23
CA SER A 766 -2.82 -27.41 -6.24
C SER A 766 -1.96 -26.16 -6.38
N LEU A 767 -1.26 -25.78 -5.31
CA LEU A 767 -0.33 -24.66 -5.30
C LEU A 767 1.11 -25.18 -5.33
N VAL A 768 1.91 -24.74 -6.30
CA VAL A 768 3.34 -25.05 -6.39
C VAL A 768 4.11 -23.73 -6.53
N GLY A 769 4.74 -23.28 -5.44
CA GLY A 769 5.25 -21.90 -5.35
C GLY A 769 4.12 -20.90 -5.58
N ASN A 770 4.33 -19.90 -6.44
CA ASN A 770 3.32 -18.88 -6.79
C ASN A 770 2.54 -19.24 -8.07
N CYS A 771 2.23 -20.54 -8.26
CA CYS A 771 1.56 -21.04 -9.45
C CYS A 771 0.46 -22.04 -9.07
N PHE A 772 -0.77 -21.78 -9.51
CA PHE A 772 -1.84 -22.78 -9.47
C PHE A 772 -1.65 -23.79 -10.60
N LYS A 773 -1.57 -25.07 -10.25
CA LYS A 773 -1.60 -26.18 -11.20
C LYS A 773 -3.01 -26.74 -11.22
N HIS A 774 -3.68 -26.66 -12.36
CA HIS A 774 -5.04 -27.15 -12.56
C HIS A 774 -5.03 -28.33 -13.52
N LYS A 775 -5.36 -29.52 -13.01
CA LYS A 775 -5.52 -30.73 -13.80
C LYS A 775 -6.99 -31.11 -13.87
N SER A 776 -7.51 -31.36 -15.06
CA SER A 776 -8.94 -31.63 -15.24
C SER A 776 -9.22 -32.74 -16.24
N ILE A 777 -10.39 -33.38 -16.07
CA ILE A 777 -10.93 -34.38 -16.98
C ILE A 777 -12.31 -33.90 -17.43
N PHE A 778 -12.60 -33.95 -18.73
CA PHE A 778 -13.89 -33.59 -19.31
C PHE A 778 -14.49 -34.75 -20.10
N HIS A 779 -15.77 -35.06 -19.88
CA HIS A 779 -16.47 -36.11 -20.58
C HIS A 779 -17.82 -35.62 -21.07
N GLY A 780 -18.03 -35.56 -22.39
CA GLY A 780 -19.28 -35.16 -23.02
C GLY A 780 -19.88 -36.29 -23.86
N VAL A 781 -21.19 -36.49 -23.76
CA VAL A 781 -21.94 -37.50 -24.53
C VAL A 781 -23.30 -36.98 -24.95
N ASN A 782 -23.90 -37.66 -25.92
CA ASN A 782 -25.26 -37.42 -26.40
C ASN A 782 -25.48 -36.01 -26.99
N PHE A 783 -24.43 -35.34 -27.45
CA PHE A 783 -24.59 -34.09 -28.20
C PHE A 783 -25.16 -34.40 -29.60
N PRO A 784 -26.30 -33.81 -30.01
CA PRO A 784 -26.86 -34.04 -31.33
C PRO A 784 -25.88 -33.59 -32.43
N ALA A 785 -25.67 -34.42 -33.46
CA ALA A 785 -24.81 -34.06 -34.60
C ALA A 785 -25.27 -32.78 -35.30
N ASP A 786 -26.59 -32.54 -35.31
CA ASP A 786 -27.22 -31.33 -35.85
C ASP A 786 -27.36 -30.18 -34.84
N GLY A 787 -26.91 -30.38 -33.60
CA GLY A 787 -27.01 -29.39 -32.52
C GLY A 787 -25.96 -28.29 -32.62
N PRO A 788 -26.19 -27.14 -31.94
CA PRO A 788 -25.35 -25.95 -32.05
C PRO A 788 -23.90 -26.18 -31.58
N VAL A 789 -23.70 -27.09 -30.62
CA VAL A 789 -22.37 -27.46 -30.11
C VAL A 789 -21.55 -28.20 -31.18
N MET A 790 -22.12 -29.23 -31.83
CA MET A 790 -21.44 -30.02 -32.85
C MET A 790 -21.27 -29.23 -34.17
N LYS A 791 -22.20 -28.31 -34.47
CA LYS A 791 -22.08 -27.39 -35.61
C LYS A 791 -21.14 -26.19 -35.37
N LYS A 792 -20.59 -26.03 -34.17
CA LYS A 792 -19.72 -24.90 -33.78
C LYS A 792 -20.39 -23.55 -34.05
N GLU A 793 -21.68 -23.45 -33.70
CA GLU A 793 -22.51 -22.25 -33.89
C GLU A 793 -22.55 -21.35 -32.66
N THR A 794 -21.77 -21.66 -31.63
CA THR A 794 -21.71 -20.91 -30.37
C THR A 794 -20.59 -19.87 -30.38
N THR A 795 -20.77 -18.78 -29.62
CA THR A 795 -19.86 -17.62 -29.58
C THR A 795 -19.51 -17.19 -28.16
N GLY A 796 -19.51 -18.12 -27.21
CA GLY A 796 -19.25 -17.87 -25.79
C GLY A 796 -20.50 -17.93 -24.91
N TRP A 797 -20.33 -17.54 -23.64
CA TRP A 797 -21.36 -17.61 -22.61
C TRP A 797 -21.88 -16.21 -22.25
N ASP A 798 -23.17 -16.13 -21.94
CA ASP A 798 -23.77 -14.95 -21.30
C ASP A 798 -23.31 -14.86 -19.83
N PRO A 799 -23.11 -13.64 -19.26
CA PRO A 799 -22.79 -13.49 -17.84
C PRO A 799 -23.82 -14.19 -16.97
N SER A 800 -23.35 -14.87 -15.93
CA SER A 800 -24.20 -15.76 -15.13
C SER A 800 -23.92 -15.61 -13.64
N PHE A 801 -24.92 -15.92 -12.82
CA PHE A 801 -24.83 -15.89 -11.36
C PHE A 801 -24.99 -17.31 -10.82
N GLU A 802 -23.93 -17.83 -10.23
CA GLU A 802 -23.98 -19.15 -9.59
C GLU A 802 -24.44 -19.02 -8.14
N LYS A 803 -25.49 -19.75 -7.79
CA LYS A 803 -25.95 -19.86 -6.41
C LYS A 803 -25.04 -20.81 -5.65
N MET A 804 -24.41 -20.30 -4.60
CA MET A 804 -23.52 -21.06 -3.73
C MET A 804 -24.24 -21.43 -2.43
N THR A 805 -24.39 -22.73 -2.20
CA THR A 805 -25.06 -23.28 -1.01
C THR A 805 -24.12 -24.19 -0.24
N VAL A 806 -24.07 -24.02 1.08
CA VAL A 806 -23.28 -24.90 1.96
C VAL A 806 -24.03 -26.19 2.23
N CYS A 807 -23.39 -27.34 2.00
CA CYS A 807 -23.98 -28.65 2.27
C CYS A 807 -22.90 -29.64 2.76
N ASN A 808 -23.08 -30.21 3.96
CA ASN A 808 -22.22 -31.27 4.52
C ASN A 808 -20.70 -30.96 4.49
N GLY A 809 -20.31 -29.73 4.82
CA GLY A 809 -18.89 -29.31 4.81
C GLY A 809 -18.29 -29.02 3.42
N SER A 810 -19.09 -29.16 2.36
CA SER A 810 -18.74 -28.82 0.97
C SER A 810 -19.53 -27.61 0.48
N LEU A 811 -19.01 -26.92 -0.54
CA LEU A 811 -19.72 -25.83 -1.21
C LEU A 811 -20.32 -26.36 -2.51
N ARG A 812 -21.62 -26.14 -2.72
CA ARG A 812 -22.33 -26.54 -3.94
C ARG A 812 -22.74 -25.32 -4.75
N GLY A 813 -22.48 -25.38 -6.03
CA GLY A 813 -22.87 -24.37 -7.01
C GLY A 813 -24.00 -24.87 -7.90
N ASP A 814 -25.02 -24.05 -8.10
CA ASP A 814 -26.14 -24.29 -9.01
C ASP A 814 -26.29 -23.06 -9.92
N VAL A 815 -26.26 -23.27 -11.25
CA VAL A 815 -26.43 -22.19 -12.22
C VAL A 815 -27.03 -22.69 -13.51
N THR A 816 -27.91 -21.90 -14.10
CA THR A 816 -28.30 -22.07 -15.51
C THR A 816 -27.58 -21.02 -16.33
N MET A 817 -26.71 -21.46 -17.24
CA MET A 817 -25.98 -20.57 -18.15
C MET A 817 -26.52 -20.73 -19.57
N PHE A 818 -26.31 -19.70 -20.39
CA PHE A 818 -26.76 -19.69 -21.77
C PHE A 818 -25.58 -19.47 -22.72
N LEU A 819 -25.39 -20.38 -23.67
CA LEU A 819 -24.47 -20.21 -24.79
C LEU A 819 -25.09 -19.27 -25.81
N LEU A 820 -24.33 -18.26 -26.22
CA LEU A 820 -24.71 -17.34 -27.28
C LEU A 820 -24.53 -18.04 -28.63
N LEU A 821 -25.52 -17.93 -29.50
CA LEU A 821 -25.49 -18.50 -30.84
C LEU A 821 -25.22 -17.43 -31.91
N LYS A 822 -24.58 -17.81 -33.02
CA LYS A 822 -24.26 -16.91 -34.15
C LYS A 822 -25.49 -16.20 -34.74
N ASN A 823 -26.68 -16.78 -34.60
CA ASN A 823 -27.95 -16.20 -35.07
C ASN A 823 -28.61 -15.27 -34.04
N GLY A 824 -27.95 -14.97 -32.92
CA GLY A 824 -28.48 -14.15 -31.82
C GLY A 824 -29.37 -14.90 -30.84
N GLY A 825 -29.54 -16.22 -30.99
CA GLY A 825 -30.26 -17.07 -30.05
C GLY A 825 -29.42 -17.50 -28.85
N TYR A 826 -30.06 -18.21 -27.93
CA TYR A 826 -29.44 -18.78 -26.73
C TYR A 826 -29.62 -20.29 -26.70
N HIS A 827 -28.61 -20.99 -26.21
CA HIS A 827 -28.68 -22.42 -25.94
C HIS A 827 -28.46 -22.69 -24.45
N ARG A 828 -29.49 -23.21 -23.78
CA ARG A 828 -29.52 -23.33 -22.32
C ARG A 828 -28.76 -24.57 -21.84
N CYS A 829 -27.94 -24.39 -20.82
CA CYS A 829 -27.26 -25.46 -20.10
C CYS A 829 -27.39 -25.25 -18.58
N HIS A 830 -27.82 -26.30 -17.88
CA HIS A 830 -27.89 -26.31 -16.43
C HIS A 830 -26.63 -26.98 -15.83
N PHE A 831 -26.07 -26.36 -14.80
CA PHE A 831 -24.82 -26.75 -14.17
C PHE A 831 -25.06 -27.07 -12.70
N ASN A 832 -24.52 -28.21 -12.27
CA ASN A 832 -24.41 -28.54 -10.85
C ASN A 832 -22.95 -28.81 -10.52
N THR A 833 -22.40 -28.07 -9.55
CA THR A 833 -21.01 -28.18 -9.13
C THR A 833 -20.91 -28.52 -7.66
N THR A 834 -20.02 -29.44 -7.30
CA THR A 834 -19.59 -29.67 -5.91
C THR A 834 -18.11 -29.34 -5.79
N TYR A 835 -17.77 -28.38 -4.92
CA TYR A 835 -16.41 -28.02 -4.58
C TYR A 835 -16.01 -28.69 -3.25
N LYS A 836 -14.79 -29.24 -3.20
CA LYS A 836 -14.25 -29.96 -2.05
C LYS A 836 -12.83 -29.48 -1.76
N THR A 837 -12.55 -29.10 -0.51
CA THR A 837 -11.19 -28.81 -0.04
C THR A 837 -10.52 -30.07 0.51
N LYS A 838 -9.19 -30.17 0.43
CA LYS A 838 -8.47 -31.31 1.03
C LYS A 838 -8.46 -31.27 2.55
N GLU A 839 -8.43 -30.07 3.12
CA GLU A 839 -8.51 -29.83 4.56
C GLU A 839 -9.78 -29.02 4.89
N PRO A 840 -10.39 -29.18 6.08
CA PRO A 840 -11.57 -28.42 6.47
C PRO A 840 -11.32 -26.91 6.50
N VAL A 841 -12.21 -26.13 5.88
CA VAL A 841 -12.14 -24.66 5.85
C VAL A 841 -13.38 -24.00 6.45
N SER A 842 -13.31 -22.70 6.71
CA SER A 842 -14.44 -21.94 7.23
C SER A 842 -15.43 -21.72 6.09
N LEU A 843 -16.67 -22.09 6.33
CA LEU A 843 -17.72 -22.04 5.30
C LEU A 843 -18.30 -20.61 5.21
N PRO A 844 -18.41 -20.03 4.01
CA PRO A 844 -19.16 -18.79 3.81
C PRO A 844 -20.66 -19.01 4.08
N PRO A 845 -21.44 -17.94 4.35
CA PRO A 845 -22.90 -18.01 4.22
C PRO A 845 -23.29 -18.37 2.77
N ASN A 846 -24.55 -18.78 2.58
CA ASN A 846 -25.11 -18.91 1.23
C ASN A 846 -24.98 -17.56 0.50
N HIS A 847 -24.52 -17.60 -0.75
CA HIS A 847 -24.17 -16.42 -1.51
C HIS A 847 -24.31 -16.68 -3.02
N CYS A 848 -23.99 -15.69 -3.85
CA CYS A 848 -23.90 -15.89 -5.28
C CYS A 848 -22.53 -15.45 -5.82
N VAL A 849 -22.10 -16.06 -6.91
CA VAL A 849 -20.88 -15.67 -7.65
C VAL A 849 -21.29 -15.23 -9.05
N GLU A 850 -21.17 -13.94 -9.31
CA GLU A 850 -21.22 -13.38 -10.66
C GLU A 850 -19.95 -13.79 -11.40
N HIS A 851 -20.10 -14.23 -12.65
CA HIS A 851 -18.95 -14.52 -13.50
C HIS A 851 -19.26 -14.27 -14.97
N ARG A 852 -18.24 -13.81 -15.69
CA ARG A 852 -18.30 -13.54 -17.12
C ARG A 852 -17.04 -14.08 -17.79
N ILE A 853 -17.22 -15.02 -18.71
CA ILE A 853 -16.12 -15.58 -19.51
C ILE A 853 -16.19 -14.97 -20.91
N VAL A 854 -15.07 -14.43 -21.37
CA VAL A 854 -14.88 -13.92 -22.73
C VAL A 854 -13.90 -14.81 -23.46
N ARG A 855 -14.30 -15.31 -24.64
CA ARG A 855 -13.46 -16.12 -25.52
C ARG A 855 -12.92 -15.27 -26.67
N THR A 856 -11.64 -15.42 -26.98
CA THR A 856 -11.03 -14.92 -28.22
C THR A 856 -10.27 -16.04 -28.92
N ASP A 857 -10.61 -16.32 -30.17
CA ASP A 857 -9.87 -17.29 -30.98
C ASP A 857 -8.58 -16.62 -31.51
N LEU A 858 -7.41 -17.20 -31.18
CA LEU A 858 -6.10 -16.66 -31.55
C LEU A 858 -5.56 -17.25 -32.86
N ASP A 859 -6.17 -18.33 -33.35
CA ASP A 859 -5.91 -18.92 -34.66
C ASP A 859 -7.22 -19.07 -35.46
N LYS A 860 -7.08 -19.34 -36.77
CA LYS A 860 -8.23 -19.50 -37.67
C LYS A 860 -9.00 -20.81 -37.45
N GLU A 861 -8.35 -21.79 -36.84
CA GLU A 861 -8.84 -23.16 -36.70
C GLU A 861 -9.53 -23.40 -35.34
N GLY A 862 -9.38 -22.48 -34.38
CA GLY A 862 -9.92 -22.56 -33.02
C GLY A 862 -9.15 -23.52 -32.11
N ASN A 863 -7.89 -23.81 -32.42
CA ASN A 863 -7.03 -24.70 -31.64
C ASN A 863 -6.17 -23.94 -30.61
N LEU A 864 -6.06 -22.62 -30.77
CA LEU A 864 -5.44 -21.71 -29.82
C LEU A 864 -6.46 -20.64 -29.39
N VAL A 865 -6.84 -20.66 -28.11
CA VAL A 865 -7.94 -19.85 -27.58
C VAL A 865 -7.46 -19.08 -26.35
N LYS A 866 -7.77 -17.78 -26.29
CA LYS A 866 -7.62 -16.96 -25.08
C LYS A 866 -8.96 -16.89 -24.35
N LEU A 867 -8.93 -17.12 -23.04
CA LEU A 867 -10.06 -16.88 -22.17
C LEU A 867 -9.73 -15.78 -21.16
N GLU A 868 -10.73 -14.96 -20.85
CA GLU A 868 -10.71 -13.92 -19.82
C GLU A 868 -11.94 -14.06 -18.94
N GLU A 869 -11.75 -14.07 -17.61
CA GLU A 869 -12.84 -14.13 -16.65
C GLU A 869 -12.73 -13.00 -15.62
N ASP A 870 -13.87 -12.35 -15.39
CA ASP A 870 -14.13 -11.56 -14.19
C ASP A 870 -15.13 -12.33 -13.31
N ALA A 871 -14.84 -12.48 -12.02
CA ALA A 871 -15.68 -13.19 -11.06
C ALA A 871 -15.72 -12.50 -9.68
N ALA A 872 -16.92 -12.32 -9.12
CA ALA A 872 -17.13 -11.67 -7.83
C ALA A 872 -18.23 -12.37 -7.01
N ALA A 873 -17.99 -12.52 -5.71
CA ALA A 873 -18.94 -13.09 -4.77
C ALA A 873 -19.77 -11.98 -4.08
N HIS A 874 -21.06 -12.26 -3.86
CA HIS A 874 -21.99 -11.32 -3.26
C HIS A 874 -22.82 -12.02 -2.17
N VAL A 875 -22.75 -11.51 -0.93
CA VAL A 875 -23.47 -12.01 0.25
C VAL A 875 -24.98 -11.82 0.12
N ASN A 876 -25.41 -10.78 -0.59
CA ASN A 876 -26.80 -10.45 -0.78
C ASN A 876 -27.09 -10.39 -2.28
N PRO A 877 -28.01 -11.21 -2.83
CA PRO A 877 -28.40 -11.14 -4.24
C PRO A 877 -28.94 -9.76 -4.64
N PHE A 878 -29.24 -8.90 -3.67
CA PHE A 878 -29.72 -7.54 -3.89
C PHE A 878 -28.71 -6.58 -4.52
N LYS A 879 -27.39 -6.74 -4.34
CA LYS A 879 -26.42 -5.81 -4.97
C LYS A 879 -26.22 -6.02 -6.48
N ILE A 880 -26.98 -6.95 -7.08
CA ILE A 880 -27.20 -7.04 -8.52
C ILE A 880 -27.89 -5.77 -9.06
N ILE A 881 -28.63 -5.08 -8.19
CA ILE A 881 -29.30 -3.82 -8.51
C ILE A 881 -28.46 -2.68 -7.91
N PRO A 882 -27.76 -1.88 -8.74
CA PRO A 882 -27.09 -0.65 -8.30
C PRO A 882 -28.01 0.36 -7.60
N ASP A 883 -27.41 1.30 -6.86
CA ASP A 883 -28.12 2.40 -6.20
C ASP A 883 -28.83 3.32 -7.19
N ASP A 884 -28.32 3.41 -8.42
CA ASP A 884 -28.92 4.14 -9.54
C ASP A 884 -29.19 3.18 -10.71
N MET A 885 -30.43 3.12 -11.15
CA MET A 885 -30.86 2.20 -12.22
C MET A 885 -31.50 2.95 -13.38
N LYS A 886 -31.16 2.52 -14.60
CA LYS A 886 -31.88 2.93 -15.82
C LYS A 886 -33.10 2.05 -16.02
N MET A 887 -34.06 2.55 -16.78
CA MET A 887 -35.22 1.79 -17.19
C MET A 887 -35.73 2.15 -18.57
N GLU A 888 -36.21 1.13 -19.27
CA GLU A 888 -36.87 1.26 -20.56
C GLU A 888 -38.19 0.51 -20.54
N TYR A 889 -39.19 1.12 -21.17
CA TYR A 889 -40.56 0.66 -21.18
C TYR A 889 -41.06 0.46 -22.61
N GLU A 890 -41.77 -0.63 -22.83
CA GLU A 890 -42.53 -0.90 -24.05
C GLU A 890 -43.93 -1.38 -23.64
N MET A 891 -44.98 -0.64 -24.03
CA MET A 891 -46.36 -1.04 -23.81
C MET A 891 -47.13 -1.14 -25.12
N LYS A 892 -47.96 -2.17 -25.23
CA LYS A 892 -49.02 -2.27 -26.23
C LYS A 892 -50.37 -2.30 -25.53
N GLY A 893 -51.37 -1.62 -26.06
CA GLY A 893 -52.67 -1.69 -25.43
C GLY A 893 -53.84 -1.27 -26.28
N TRP A 894 -55.02 -1.51 -25.70
CA TRP A 894 -56.31 -1.25 -26.32
C TRP A 894 -57.29 -0.75 -25.27
N VAL A 895 -57.98 0.35 -25.52
CA VAL A 895 -59.07 0.84 -24.66
C VAL A 895 -60.29 1.14 -25.51
N ASN A 896 -61.43 0.50 -25.20
CA ASN A 896 -62.68 0.65 -25.96
C ASN A 896 -62.49 0.51 -27.49
N GLY A 897 -61.65 -0.43 -27.92
CA GLY A 897 -61.36 -0.69 -29.34
C GLY A 897 -60.29 0.21 -29.97
N HIS A 898 -59.72 1.18 -29.25
CA HIS A 898 -58.63 2.03 -29.73
C HIS A 898 -57.26 1.43 -29.40
N GLU A 899 -56.49 1.03 -30.42
CA GLU A 899 -55.13 0.48 -30.26
C GLU A 899 -54.07 1.58 -30.06
N PHE A 900 -53.08 1.32 -29.21
CA PHE A 900 -51.94 2.22 -29.01
C PHE A 900 -50.66 1.48 -28.62
N THR A 901 -49.52 2.14 -28.84
CA THR A 901 -48.22 1.72 -28.32
C THR A 901 -47.50 2.88 -27.66
N ILE A 902 -46.76 2.59 -26.59
CA ILE A 902 -46.02 3.59 -25.80
C ILE A 902 -44.61 3.07 -25.56
N GLU A 903 -43.63 3.94 -25.73
CA GLU A 903 -42.26 3.73 -25.30
C GLU A 903 -41.91 4.71 -24.18
N GLY A 904 -41.01 4.33 -23.29
CA GLY A 904 -40.54 5.22 -22.25
C GLY A 904 -39.12 4.92 -21.79
N GLU A 905 -38.47 5.95 -21.29
CA GLU A 905 -37.13 5.85 -20.69
C GLU A 905 -37.09 6.61 -19.37
N GLY A 906 -36.33 6.10 -18.42
CA GLY A 906 -36.27 6.68 -17.10
C GLY A 906 -35.05 6.25 -16.31
N ASN A 907 -34.96 6.81 -15.11
CA ASN A 907 -33.98 6.43 -14.11
C ASN A 907 -34.64 6.43 -12.72
N GLY A 908 -34.05 5.72 -11.78
CA GLY A 908 -34.51 5.74 -10.41
C GLY A 908 -33.48 5.23 -9.43
N LYS A 909 -33.84 5.31 -8.16
CA LYS A 909 -33.04 4.89 -7.03
C LYS A 909 -33.76 3.79 -6.25
N PRO A 910 -33.46 2.51 -6.53
CA PRO A 910 -34.28 1.40 -6.06
C PRO A 910 -34.39 1.27 -4.53
N TYR A 911 -33.38 1.72 -3.80
CA TYR A 911 -33.35 1.67 -2.33
C TYR A 911 -33.82 2.96 -1.65
N GLU A 912 -33.97 4.05 -2.40
CA GLU A 912 -34.54 5.30 -1.89
C GLU A 912 -36.05 5.38 -2.07
N GLY A 913 -36.64 4.51 -2.89
CA GLY A 913 -38.07 4.51 -3.15
C GLY A 913 -38.47 5.33 -4.36
N LYS A 914 -37.54 5.76 -5.22
CA LYS A 914 -37.77 6.86 -6.18
C LYS A 914 -37.56 6.44 -7.62
N GLN A 915 -38.45 6.86 -8.51
CA GLN A 915 -38.25 6.71 -9.95
C GLN A 915 -38.88 7.83 -10.78
N THR A 916 -38.30 8.09 -11.94
CA THR A 916 -38.75 9.09 -12.90
C THR A 916 -38.60 8.57 -14.32
N ALA A 917 -39.64 8.71 -15.14
CA ALA A 917 -39.59 8.30 -16.53
C ALA A 917 -40.43 9.20 -17.43
N ASN A 918 -40.00 9.36 -18.68
CA ASN A 918 -40.74 10.02 -19.74
C ASN A 918 -41.35 8.95 -20.66
N PHE A 919 -42.61 9.12 -21.03
CA PHE A 919 -43.38 8.20 -21.85
C PHE A 919 -43.92 8.92 -23.07
N LYS A 920 -43.76 8.29 -24.24
CA LYS A 920 -44.21 8.81 -25.52
C LYS A 920 -45.16 7.83 -26.18
N VAL A 921 -46.33 8.30 -26.58
CA VAL A 921 -47.25 7.54 -27.43
C VAL A 921 -46.66 7.48 -28.84
N ILE A 922 -46.39 6.26 -29.32
CA ILE A 922 -45.76 6.01 -30.63
C ILE A 922 -46.83 5.81 -31.69
N THR A 923 -47.85 4.99 -31.40
CA THR A 923 -49.01 4.77 -32.28
C THR A 923 -50.31 4.95 -31.49
N GLY A 924 -51.37 5.34 -32.17
CA GLY A 924 -52.67 5.63 -31.53
C GLY A 924 -52.78 7.01 -30.90
N ALA A 925 -51.85 7.92 -31.18
CA ALA A 925 -51.95 9.32 -30.76
C ALA A 925 -52.91 10.12 -31.68
N PRO A 926 -53.69 11.09 -31.13
CA PRO A 926 -53.87 11.35 -29.71
C PRO A 926 -54.76 10.28 -29.05
N LEU A 927 -54.45 9.92 -27.80
CA LEU A 927 -55.28 8.96 -27.06
C LEU A 927 -56.70 9.54 -26.85
N PRO A 928 -57.79 8.80 -27.10
CA PRO A 928 -59.16 9.29 -26.92
C PRO A 928 -59.63 9.27 -25.46
N PHE A 929 -58.78 8.83 -24.54
CA PHE A 929 -59.03 8.71 -23.11
C PHE A 929 -57.88 9.32 -22.31
N SER A 930 -58.02 9.44 -21.00
CA SER A 930 -56.99 9.99 -20.13
C SER A 930 -55.77 9.07 -19.97
N PHE A 931 -54.55 9.61 -20.08
CA PHE A 931 -53.32 8.86 -19.82
C PHE A 931 -53.22 8.32 -18.37
N ASP A 932 -53.96 8.90 -17.42
CA ASP A 932 -53.86 8.52 -16.00
C ASP A 932 -54.12 7.04 -15.74
N ILE A 933 -55.04 6.41 -16.48
CA ILE A 933 -55.36 4.99 -16.30
C ILE A 933 -54.20 4.06 -16.71
N LEU A 934 -53.24 4.56 -17.50
CA LEU A 934 -52.06 3.83 -17.94
C LEU A 934 -50.88 4.01 -16.97
N SER A 935 -50.82 5.13 -16.24
CA SER A 935 -49.67 5.52 -15.41
C SER A 935 -49.29 4.46 -14.37
N SER A 936 -50.30 3.82 -13.77
CA SER A 936 -50.10 2.79 -12.75
C SER A 936 -49.64 1.45 -13.33
N ALA A 937 -49.80 1.20 -14.63
CA ALA A 937 -49.22 0.05 -15.32
C ALA A 937 -47.73 0.26 -15.67
N PHE A 938 -47.17 1.47 -15.50
CA PHE A 938 -45.74 1.72 -15.70
C PHE A 938 -44.97 1.74 -14.39
N GLN A 939 -45.19 2.77 -13.55
CA GLN A 939 -44.39 2.98 -12.33
C GLN A 939 -44.89 2.13 -11.16
N TYR A 940 -46.16 2.26 -10.76
CA TYR A 940 -46.80 1.38 -9.78
C TYR A 940 -46.81 -0.11 -10.22
N GLY A 941 -46.65 -0.39 -11.52
CA GLY A 941 -46.37 -1.73 -12.05
C GLY A 941 -44.94 -2.20 -11.83
N ASN A 942 -43.97 -1.28 -11.76
CA ASN A 942 -42.56 -1.54 -11.52
C ASN A 942 -42.17 -1.35 -10.04
N ARG A 943 -42.51 -2.34 -9.23
CA ARG A 943 -42.21 -2.37 -7.80
C ARG A 943 -40.73 -2.60 -7.44
N CYS A 944 -39.86 -2.72 -8.43
CA CYS A 944 -38.41 -2.86 -8.19
C CYS A 944 -37.82 -1.63 -7.47
N PHE A 945 -38.47 -0.47 -7.60
CA PHE A 945 -38.03 0.79 -6.98
C PHE A 945 -38.62 1.06 -5.60
N THR A 946 -39.44 0.17 -5.03
CA THR A 946 -40.03 0.37 -3.70
C THR A 946 -38.97 0.27 -2.61
N LYS A 947 -38.90 1.25 -1.70
CA LYS A 947 -37.98 1.18 -0.56
C LYS A 947 -38.49 0.19 0.50
N TYR A 948 -37.71 -0.85 0.79
CA TYR A 948 -38.01 -1.79 1.89
C TYR A 948 -37.24 -1.42 3.17
N PRO A 949 -37.83 -1.61 4.37
CA PRO A 949 -37.14 -1.45 5.64
C PRO A 949 -35.97 -2.43 5.79
N GLU A 950 -34.94 -2.01 6.52
CA GLU A 950 -33.81 -2.86 6.84
C GLU A 950 -34.27 -4.10 7.64
N GLY A 951 -33.78 -5.28 7.24
CA GLY A 951 -34.16 -6.58 7.84
C GLY A 951 -35.42 -7.23 7.28
N MET A 952 -36.17 -6.55 6.40
CA MET A 952 -37.33 -7.14 5.72
C MET A 952 -36.94 -7.71 4.34
N PRO A 953 -37.35 -8.95 3.99
CA PRO A 953 -37.11 -9.48 2.64
C PRO A 953 -37.79 -8.64 1.56
N ASP A 954 -37.02 -8.01 0.69
CA ASP A 954 -37.57 -7.24 -0.43
C ASP A 954 -37.93 -8.20 -1.58
N TYR A 955 -39.22 -8.51 -1.72
CA TYR A 955 -39.73 -9.48 -2.69
C TYR A 955 -39.34 -9.13 -4.13
N PHE A 956 -39.40 -7.85 -4.50
CA PHE A 956 -39.26 -7.39 -5.88
C PHE A 956 -37.81 -7.39 -6.33
N LYS A 957 -36.89 -6.92 -5.49
CA LYS A 957 -35.47 -6.87 -5.84
C LYS A 957 -34.83 -8.26 -5.83
N GLN A 958 -35.32 -9.20 -5.01
CA GLN A 958 -34.88 -10.61 -5.04
C GLN A 958 -35.21 -11.33 -6.33
N ALA A 959 -36.18 -10.83 -7.10
CA ALA A 959 -36.56 -11.48 -8.35
C ALA A 959 -35.43 -11.45 -9.40
N PHE A 960 -34.42 -10.60 -9.21
CA PHE A 960 -33.35 -10.38 -10.19
C PHE A 960 -32.10 -11.20 -9.84
N PRO A 961 -31.41 -11.72 -10.88
CA PRO A 961 -31.50 -11.32 -12.29
C PRO A 961 -32.58 -12.04 -13.10
N ALA A 962 -33.20 -13.11 -12.58
CA ALA A 962 -34.16 -13.94 -13.32
C ALA A 962 -35.37 -13.13 -13.86
N GLY A 963 -35.81 -12.14 -13.11
CA GLY A 963 -36.90 -11.23 -13.42
C GLY A 963 -38.21 -11.60 -12.74
N MET A 964 -39.22 -10.75 -12.94
CA MET A 964 -40.56 -10.91 -12.38
C MET A 964 -41.65 -10.54 -13.39
N SER A 965 -42.89 -10.89 -13.06
CA SER A 965 -44.07 -10.45 -13.78
C SER A 965 -45.17 -10.04 -12.81
N TYR A 966 -46.12 -9.26 -13.31
CA TYR A 966 -47.36 -8.98 -12.60
C TYR A 966 -48.57 -9.09 -13.53
N GLU A 967 -49.71 -9.40 -12.94
CA GLU A 967 -51.04 -9.35 -13.54
C GLU A 967 -51.93 -8.48 -12.65
N ARG A 968 -52.70 -7.58 -13.25
CA ARG A 968 -53.49 -6.58 -12.52
C ARG A 968 -54.86 -6.38 -13.16
N THR A 969 -55.87 -6.22 -12.33
CA THR A 969 -57.23 -5.83 -12.74
C THR A 969 -57.63 -4.51 -12.13
N PHE A 970 -58.42 -3.73 -12.87
CA PHE A 970 -58.92 -2.41 -12.52
C PHE A 970 -60.44 -2.41 -12.66
N THR A 971 -61.15 -2.03 -11.61
CA THR A 971 -62.61 -1.90 -11.63
C THR A 971 -63.01 -0.50 -11.23
N PHE A 972 -63.48 0.29 -12.20
CA PHE A 972 -63.93 1.65 -12.02
C PHE A 972 -65.39 1.68 -11.58
N GLU A 973 -65.76 2.67 -10.77
CA GLU A 973 -67.13 2.78 -10.23
C GLU A 973 -68.21 3.08 -11.30
N ASP A 974 -67.81 3.52 -12.49
CA ASP A 974 -68.70 3.79 -13.63
C ASP A 974 -68.89 2.57 -14.56
N GLY A 975 -68.34 1.41 -14.17
CA GLY A 975 -68.43 0.17 -14.93
C GLY A 975 -67.26 -0.06 -15.90
N GLY A 976 -66.34 0.89 -16.05
CA GLY A 976 -65.08 0.68 -16.77
C GLY A 976 -64.25 -0.45 -16.12
N VAL A 977 -63.64 -1.30 -16.94
CA VAL A 977 -62.77 -2.38 -16.47
C VAL A 977 -61.50 -2.41 -17.29
N ALA A 978 -60.36 -2.59 -16.63
CA ALA A 978 -59.09 -2.78 -17.31
C ALA A 978 -58.29 -3.96 -16.75
N THR A 979 -57.35 -4.44 -17.55
CA THR A 979 -56.34 -5.42 -17.15
C THR A 979 -54.98 -4.96 -17.63
N ALA A 980 -53.95 -5.19 -16.83
CA ALA A 980 -52.57 -4.95 -17.21
C ALA A 980 -51.71 -6.15 -16.83
N SER A 981 -50.80 -6.54 -17.71
CA SER A 981 -49.75 -7.51 -17.41
C SER A 981 -48.40 -6.92 -17.79
N GLY A 982 -47.38 -7.22 -17.00
CA GLY A 982 -46.03 -6.72 -17.22
C GLY A 982 -44.97 -7.77 -16.91
N HIS A 983 -43.92 -7.79 -17.72
CA HIS A 983 -42.71 -8.56 -17.51
C HIS A 983 -41.53 -7.61 -17.33
N ILE A 984 -40.77 -7.82 -16.25
CA ILE A 984 -39.62 -6.99 -15.90
C ILE A 984 -38.39 -7.89 -15.87
N SER A 985 -37.37 -7.50 -16.61
CA SER A 985 -36.09 -8.18 -16.71
C SER A 985 -34.93 -7.21 -16.50
N LEU A 986 -33.77 -7.75 -16.14
CA LEU A 986 -32.55 -6.97 -15.95
C LEU A 986 -31.59 -7.28 -17.11
N VAL A 987 -31.17 -6.24 -17.84
CA VAL A 987 -30.18 -6.34 -18.92
C VAL A 987 -29.07 -5.33 -18.63
N GLY A 988 -27.91 -5.82 -18.19
CA GLY A 988 -26.87 -4.96 -17.61
C GLY A 988 -27.43 -4.16 -16.42
N ASN A 989 -27.18 -2.85 -16.39
CA ASN A 989 -27.71 -1.94 -15.36
C ASN A 989 -29.02 -1.24 -15.80
N CYS A 990 -29.91 -1.97 -16.47
CA CYS A 990 -31.17 -1.43 -16.99
C CYS A 990 -32.33 -2.41 -16.78
N PHE A 991 -33.41 -1.94 -16.16
CA PHE A 991 -34.67 -2.67 -16.12
C PHE A 991 -35.42 -2.51 -17.44
N LYS A 992 -35.67 -3.63 -18.12
CA LYS A 992 -36.53 -3.67 -19.31
C LYS A 992 -37.93 -4.10 -18.89
N HIS A 993 -38.91 -3.22 -19.06
CA HIS A 993 -40.31 -3.47 -18.73
C HIS A 993 -41.15 -3.55 -20.01
N LYS A 994 -41.75 -4.72 -20.24
CA LYS A 994 -42.69 -4.93 -21.34
C LYS A 994 -44.08 -5.22 -20.79
N SER A 995 -45.08 -4.45 -21.21
CA SER A 995 -46.44 -4.58 -20.68
C SER A 995 -47.53 -4.55 -21.75
N ILE A 996 -48.67 -5.15 -21.40
CA ILE A 996 -49.89 -5.16 -22.20
C ILE A 996 -51.02 -4.57 -21.35
N PHE A 997 -51.79 -3.64 -21.92
CA PHE A 997 -52.92 -3.00 -21.26
C PHE A 997 -54.21 -3.19 -22.07
N HIS A 998 -55.29 -3.62 -21.44
CA HIS A 998 -56.58 -3.83 -22.09
C HIS A 998 -57.72 -3.27 -21.25
N GLY A 999 -58.41 -2.24 -21.75
CA GLY A 999 -59.54 -1.57 -21.11
C GLY A 999 -60.82 -1.65 -21.94
N VAL A 1000 -61.95 -1.88 -21.29
CA VAL A 1000 -63.28 -1.98 -21.92
C VAL A 1000 -64.36 -1.36 -21.03
N ASN A 1001 -65.53 -1.11 -21.62
CA ASN A 1001 -66.72 -0.61 -20.95
C ASN A 1001 -66.57 0.77 -20.28
N PHE A 1002 -65.60 1.59 -20.71
CA PHE A 1002 -65.52 2.97 -20.25
C PHE A 1002 -66.66 3.79 -20.89
N PRO A 1003 -67.54 4.45 -20.11
CA PRO A 1003 -68.62 5.26 -20.66
C PRO A 1003 -68.08 6.44 -21.47
N ALA A 1004 -68.67 6.72 -22.64
CA ALA A 1004 -68.24 7.82 -23.49
C ALA A 1004 -68.37 9.19 -22.80
N ASP A 1005 -69.32 9.32 -21.87
CA ASP A 1005 -69.54 10.48 -21.02
C ASP A 1005 -68.84 10.41 -19.66
N GLY A 1006 -68.07 9.33 -19.40
CA GLY A 1006 -67.31 9.13 -18.19
C GLY A 1006 -66.05 10.00 -18.10
N PRO A 1007 -65.51 10.22 -16.89
CA PRO A 1007 -64.38 11.12 -16.64
C PRO A 1007 -63.10 10.70 -17.37
N VAL A 1008 -62.90 9.39 -17.57
CA VAL A 1008 -61.74 8.83 -18.29
C VAL A 1008 -61.80 9.19 -19.79
N MET A 1009 -62.95 8.99 -20.44
CA MET A 1009 -63.11 9.29 -21.88
C MET A 1009 -63.20 10.80 -22.14
N LYS A 1010 -63.70 11.58 -21.19
CA LYS A 1010 -63.70 13.07 -21.25
C LYS A 1010 -62.35 13.71 -20.92
N LYS A 1011 -61.34 12.93 -20.52
CA LYS A 1011 -60.03 13.45 -20.05
C LYS A 1011 -60.17 14.49 -18.93
N GLU A 1012 -61.05 14.22 -17.99
CA GLU A 1012 -61.31 15.10 -16.84
C GLU A 1012 -60.45 14.78 -15.62
N THR A 1013 -59.57 13.77 -15.72
CA THR A 1013 -58.70 13.34 -14.63
C THR A 1013 -57.36 14.10 -14.62
N THR A 1014 -56.80 14.30 -13.43
CA THR A 1014 -55.57 15.09 -13.21
C THR A 1014 -54.47 14.33 -12.47
N GLY A 1015 -54.62 13.01 -12.30
CA GLY A 1015 -53.67 12.14 -11.60
C GLY A 1015 -54.32 11.31 -10.50
N TRP A 1016 -53.51 10.50 -9.81
CA TRP A 1016 -53.93 9.65 -8.71
C TRP A 1016 -53.67 10.31 -7.36
N ASP A 1017 -54.59 10.13 -6.41
CA ASP A 1017 -54.35 10.45 -5.01
C ASP A 1017 -53.37 9.41 -4.40
N PRO A 1018 -52.48 9.79 -3.44
CA PRO A 1018 -51.60 8.84 -2.78
C PRO A 1018 -52.39 7.72 -2.09
N SER A 1019 -51.87 6.49 -2.13
CA SER A 1019 -52.60 5.36 -1.56
C SER A 1019 -51.68 4.28 -0.97
N PHE A 1020 -52.29 3.39 -0.17
CA PHE A 1020 -51.61 2.29 0.51
C PHE A 1020 -52.11 0.96 -0.06
N GLU A 1021 -51.22 0.23 -0.74
CA GLU A 1021 -51.53 -1.12 -1.22
C GLU A 1021 -51.27 -2.14 -0.12
N LYS A 1022 -52.25 -2.97 0.19
CA LYS A 1022 -52.09 -4.09 1.12
C LYS A 1022 -51.43 -5.26 0.40
N MET A 1023 -50.28 -5.70 0.91
CA MET A 1023 -49.50 -6.80 0.36
C MET A 1023 -49.65 -8.05 1.22
N THR A 1024 -50.17 -9.12 0.62
CA THR A 1024 -50.43 -10.40 1.29
C THR A 1024 -49.69 -11.52 0.58
N VAL A 1025 -49.01 -12.38 1.34
CA VAL A 1025 -48.35 -13.57 0.80
C VAL A 1025 -49.38 -14.65 0.49
N CYS A 1026 -49.37 -15.19 -0.73
CA CYS A 1026 -50.28 -16.26 -1.16
C CYS A 1026 -49.55 -17.23 -2.09
N ASN A 1027 -49.40 -18.50 -1.68
CA ASN A 1027 -48.83 -19.58 -2.51
C ASN A 1027 -47.48 -19.24 -3.18
N GLY A 1028 -46.54 -18.64 -2.43
CA GLY A 1028 -45.22 -18.26 -2.95
C GLY A 1028 -45.20 -17.00 -3.82
N SER A 1029 -46.35 -16.35 -4.04
CA SER A 1029 -46.51 -15.08 -4.76
C SER A 1029 -46.96 -13.97 -3.80
N LEU A 1030 -46.79 -12.72 -4.23
CA LEU A 1030 -47.26 -11.55 -3.47
C LEU A 1030 -48.53 -11.00 -4.13
N ARG A 1031 -49.59 -10.79 -3.36
CA ARG A 1031 -50.85 -10.20 -3.82
C ARG A 1031 -51.05 -8.82 -3.24
N GLY A 1032 -51.35 -7.87 -4.10
CA GLY A 1032 -51.64 -6.49 -3.76
C GLY A 1032 -53.12 -6.18 -3.93
N ASP A 1033 -53.70 -5.47 -2.95
CA ASP A 1033 -55.09 -5.03 -2.94
C ASP A 1033 -55.16 -3.56 -2.52
N VAL A 1034 -55.77 -2.71 -3.35
CA VAL A 1034 -55.93 -1.28 -3.05
C VAL A 1034 -57.16 -0.69 -3.72
N THR A 1035 -57.77 0.30 -3.07
CA THR A 1035 -58.73 1.20 -3.72
C THR A 1035 -58.05 2.55 -3.90
N MET A 1036 -57.91 2.99 -5.15
CA MET A 1036 -57.31 4.26 -5.52
C MET A 1036 -58.36 5.23 -6.06
N PHE A 1037 -58.05 6.52 -6.01
CA PHE A 1037 -58.95 7.58 -6.46
C PHE A 1037 -58.25 8.46 -7.50
N LEU A 1038 -58.85 8.61 -8.67
CA LEU A 1038 -58.45 9.59 -9.68
C LEU A 1038 -59.02 10.95 -9.31
N LEU A 1039 -58.16 11.96 -9.24
CA LEU A 1039 -58.57 13.34 -9.03
C LEU A 1039 -59.20 13.88 -10.33
N LEU A 1040 -60.31 14.60 -10.19
CA LEU A 1040 -61.04 15.21 -11.30
C LEU A 1040 -60.81 16.73 -11.33
N LYS A 1041 -60.89 17.34 -12.52
CA LYS A 1041 -60.75 18.80 -12.73
C LYS A 1041 -61.74 19.64 -11.91
N ASN A 1042 -62.89 19.07 -11.56
CA ASN A 1042 -63.91 19.71 -10.72
C ASN A 1042 -63.67 19.54 -9.20
N GLY A 1043 -62.55 18.93 -8.80
CA GLY A 1043 -62.20 18.65 -7.41
C GLY A 1043 -62.83 17.38 -6.83
N GLY A 1044 -63.58 16.61 -7.64
CA GLY A 1044 -64.12 15.30 -7.26
C GLY A 1044 -63.09 14.16 -7.38
N TYR A 1045 -63.53 12.97 -6.98
CA TYR A 1045 -62.74 11.74 -7.08
C TYR A 1045 -63.49 10.70 -7.91
N HIS A 1046 -62.74 9.92 -8.68
CA HIS A 1046 -63.25 8.77 -9.41
C HIS A 1046 -62.59 7.49 -8.89
N ARG A 1047 -63.39 6.63 -8.27
CA ARG A 1047 -62.90 5.46 -7.53
C ARG A 1047 -62.58 4.30 -8.47
N CYS A 1048 -61.43 3.66 -8.24
CA CYS A 1048 -61.01 2.45 -8.93
C CYS A 1048 -60.42 1.44 -7.93
N HIS A 1049 -60.88 0.20 -8.01
CA HIS A 1049 -60.34 -0.91 -7.22
C HIS A 1049 -59.30 -1.70 -8.02
N PHE A 1050 -58.19 -2.03 -7.39
CA PHE A 1050 -57.04 -2.71 -7.97
C PHE A 1050 -56.78 -4.03 -7.27
N ASN A 1051 -56.58 -5.08 -8.06
CA ASN A 1051 -56.07 -6.35 -7.57
C ASN A 1051 -54.85 -6.75 -8.39
N THR A 1052 -53.71 -6.97 -7.74
CA THR A 1052 -52.45 -7.30 -8.40
C THR A 1052 -51.90 -8.62 -7.88
N THR A 1053 -51.44 -9.48 -8.78
CA THR A 1053 -50.61 -10.65 -8.42
C THR A 1053 -49.21 -10.45 -9.00
N TYR A 1054 -48.21 -10.44 -8.13
CA TYR A 1054 -46.79 -10.39 -8.48
C TYR A 1054 -46.19 -11.78 -8.38
N LYS A 1055 -45.42 -12.19 -9.40
CA LYS A 1055 -44.77 -13.50 -9.51
C LYS A 1055 -43.29 -13.32 -9.86
N THR A 1056 -42.41 -14.01 -9.16
CA THR A 1056 -40.99 -14.10 -9.51
C THR A 1056 -40.76 -15.31 -10.40
N LYS A 1057 -39.76 -15.25 -11.30
CA LYS A 1057 -39.41 -16.43 -12.12
C LYS A 1057 -38.78 -17.54 -11.30
N GLU A 1058 -38.04 -17.18 -10.26
CA GLU A 1058 -37.43 -18.10 -9.30
C GLU A 1058 -37.98 -17.87 -7.89
N PRO A 1059 -38.01 -18.88 -7.01
CA PRO A 1059 -38.46 -18.71 -5.63
C PRO A 1059 -37.60 -17.70 -4.86
N VAL A 1060 -38.24 -16.77 -4.16
CA VAL A 1060 -37.58 -15.73 -3.33
C VAL A 1060 -38.05 -15.80 -1.88
N SER A 1061 -37.29 -15.18 -0.97
CA SER A 1061 -37.70 -15.08 0.44
C SER A 1061 -38.90 -14.14 0.55
N LEU A 1062 -39.97 -14.63 1.17
CA LEU A 1062 -41.23 -13.91 1.27
C LEU A 1062 -41.19 -12.93 2.45
N PRO A 1063 -41.54 -11.64 2.25
CA PRO A 1063 -41.76 -10.73 3.36
C PRO A 1063 -42.98 -11.13 4.19
N PRO A 1064 -43.11 -10.67 5.45
CA PRO A 1064 -44.40 -10.70 6.14
C PRO A 1064 -45.44 -9.87 5.37
N ASN A 1065 -46.72 -10.06 5.71
CA ASN A 1065 -47.78 -9.18 5.23
C ASN A 1065 -47.45 -7.73 5.61
N HIS A 1066 -47.61 -6.80 4.67
CA HIS A 1066 -47.17 -5.42 4.80
C HIS A 1066 -48.03 -4.50 3.93
N CYS A 1067 -47.77 -3.19 3.97
CA CYS A 1067 -48.35 -2.24 3.04
C CYS A 1067 -47.27 -1.52 2.24
N VAL A 1068 -47.63 -1.02 1.06
CA VAL A 1068 -46.79 -0.16 0.23
C VAL A 1068 -47.50 1.17 0.01
N GLU A 1069 -46.97 2.22 0.64
CA GLU A 1069 -47.33 3.60 0.33
C GLU A 1069 -46.73 3.97 -1.02
N HIS A 1070 -47.51 4.62 -1.87
CA HIS A 1070 -47.01 5.14 -3.15
C HIS A 1070 -47.74 6.40 -3.58
N ARG A 1071 -47.00 7.28 -4.27
CA ARG A 1071 -47.50 8.53 -4.83
C ARG A 1071 -46.95 8.71 -6.24
N ILE A 1072 -47.84 8.83 -7.23
CA ILE A 1072 -47.49 9.10 -8.62
C ILE A 1072 -47.84 10.54 -8.95
N VAL A 1073 -46.90 11.27 -9.52
CA VAL A 1073 -47.11 12.63 -10.04
C VAL A 1073 -46.95 12.61 -11.55
N ARG A 1074 -47.99 13.08 -12.26
CA ARG A 1074 -47.98 13.24 -13.72
C ARG A 1074 -47.67 14.70 -14.10
N THR A 1075 -46.81 14.89 -15.09
CA THR A 1075 -46.61 16.17 -15.77
C THR A 1075 -46.69 15.97 -17.28
N ASP A 1076 -47.58 16.71 -17.94
CA ASP A 1076 -47.68 16.70 -19.41
C ASP A 1076 -46.54 17.57 -19.99
N LEU A 1077 -45.73 16.99 -20.87
CA LEU A 1077 -44.58 17.66 -21.50
C LEU A 1077 -44.92 18.25 -22.88
N ASP A 1078 -46.04 17.86 -23.46
CA ASP A 1078 -46.62 18.44 -24.67
C ASP A 1078 -48.07 18.89 -24.43
N LYS A 1079 -48.63 19.68 -25.35
CA LYS A 1079 -50.01 20.20 -25.22
C LYS A 1079 -51.06 19.14 -25.52
N GLU A 1080 -50.68 18.15 -26.33
CA GLU A 1080 -51.53 17.09 -26.84
C GLU A 1080 -51.65 15.90 -25.87
N GLY A 1081 -50.79 15.82 -24.84
CA GLY A 1081 -50.75 14.75 -23.84
C GLY A 1081 -50.15 13.44 -24.34
N ASN A 1082 -49.34 13.50 -25.41
CA ASN A 1082 -48.68 12.32 -26.00
C ASN A 1082 -47.26 12.12 -25.47
N LEU A 1083 -46.70 13.11 -24.77
CA LEU A 1083 -45.43 13.04 -24.06
C LEU A 1083 -45.64 13.40 -22.59
N VAL A 1084 -45.47 12.43 -21.71
CA VAL A 1084 -45.80 12.55 -20.29
C VAL A 1084 -44.61 12.15 -19.44
N LYS A 1085 -44.31 12.94 -18.41
CA LYS A 1085 -43.36 12.58 -17.34
C LYS A 1085 -44.14 12.03 -16.15
N LEU A 1086 -43.69 10.90 -15.62
CA LEU A 1086 -44.17 10.35 -14.36
C LEU A 1086 -43.05 10.35 -13.32
N GLU A 1087 -43.39 10.67 -12.08
CA GLU A 1087 -42.52 10.58 -10.91
C GLU A 1087 -43.23 9.78 -9.82
N GLU A 1088 -42.56 8.78 -9.25
CA GLU A 1088 -43.10 7.98 -8.16
C GLU A 1088 -42.14 7.95 -6.96
N ASP A 1089 -42.72 8.14 -5.78
CA ASP A 1089 -42.14 7.77 -4.49
C ASP A 1089 -42.92 6.57 -3.93
N ALA A 1090 -42.24 5.49 -3.51
CA ALA A 1090 -42.85 4.29 -2.95
C ALA A 1090 -42.03 3.67 -1.80
N ALA A 1091 -42.71 3.32 -0.70
CA ALA A 1091 -42.09 2.73 0.49
C ALA A 1091 -42.96 1.62 1.10
N ALA A 1092 -42.32 0.55 1.57
CA ALA A 1092 -42.96 -0.56 2.25
C ALA A 1092 -42.93 -0.40 3.78
N HIS A 1093 -44.01 -0.78 4.46
CA HIS A 1093 -44.17 -0.67 5.92
C HIS A 1093 -44.80 -1.94 6.51
N VAL A 1094 -44.29 -2.41 7.64
CA VAL A 1094 -44.69 -3.70 8.25
C VAL A 1094 -46.08 -3.66 8.91
N ASN A 1095 -46.69 -2.49 9.11
CA ASN A 1095 -48.10 -2.34 9.48
C ASN A 1095 -48.51 -0.86 9.31
N PRO A 1096 -49.69 -0.52 8.73
CA PRO A 1096 -50.15 0.88 8.59
C PRO A 1096 -50.98 1.40 9.79
N LEU A 1097 -50.94 0.73 10.95
CA LEU A 1097 -51.47 1.30 12.20
C LEU A 1097 -50.46 2.23 12.84
#